data_AF-F2GAL4-F1
#
_entry.id   AF-F2GAL4-F1
#
_cell.length_a   1.000
_cell.length_b   1.000
_cell.length_c   1.000
_cell.angle_alpha   90.00
_cell.angle_beta   90.00
_cell.angle_gamma   90.00
#
_symmetry.space_group_name_H-M   'P 1'
#
loop_
_entity.id
_entity.type
_entity.pdbx_description
1 polymer ?
#
loop_
_entity_poly.entity_id
_entity_poly.type
_entity_poly.pdbx_seq_one_letter_code
_entity_poly.pdbx_strand_id
1 'polypeptide(L)'
;MAAQQPLSVQQNLTIRLLRVLRYNKARIERALTLMPEKHRPLFHVLPFLVHVNHESLPGFVAPLSTGESVPFGISNYSFRTDIEKALLRCFPSESHLFADIKQIWPRQRAVDALVLMGSVGTIAQTDDSDFDFWVCIDGKQFTSTALSLLQQKLTAIEKWADQTFGIEVHFFLSEIDKVKQNDFGVAEGESAGSAQALFLKAEFYNTNIVVAGKAPFWWLTPEKTSEKQYQAIYNSLEKGGSPDLDWFMDLGHLEKLDASELFGAAIWQLGKAMDSPFKSVLKMAKLEVYLANIAEGQPLCNLLKKHVHRGAEAPGHVADIDPYSLMFDELITHYSEHGQAEDIAVLRECLYLKCGCALSQPLMEDEKPNFKRRIMASYARQWGWNRKQLSHFDNQQEWNFSERVQLSRRIHRFLLKCYRRISKELSHHQQVMDEKDMTVLGRRLSTYYAKKADKIEFLRRAFDESLYCEKVTIAMRQLKNGEEVWSAYAGDLLSKSGIIDESQKITQASSAIALMVWCVSSKIIDTHSKVYLDYNYGEVSELDLNDLLKHLCKYFPPVKVSALPRNNLLAPERITACFAIVNFPTLRQKATVEDVSVIYSTSWGETFLKSGSEVLDTLWYDLQEVSPAPPCYVMVPRGNQQARILGEFLEAHELNFTVLY
;
A
#
# COMPACT_ATOMS: atom_id res chain seq x y z
N MET A 1 -57.83 -6.36 -2.87
CA MET A 1 -56.37 -6.39 -2.59
C MET A 1 -56.19 -6.80 -1.14
N ALA A 2 -55.79 -8.05 -0.89
CA ALA A 2 -55.49 -8.49 0.47
C ALA A 2 -54.19 -7.81 0.93
N ALA A 3 -54.24 -7.05 2.02
CA ALA A 3 -53.06 -6.47 2.64
C ALA A 3 -52.13 -7.62 3.09
N GLN A 4 -50.89 -7.64 2.62
CA GLN A 4 -49.89 -8.60 3.08
C GLN A 4 -49.69 -8.43 4.59
N GLN A 5 -49.86 -9.51 5.37
CA GLN A 5 -49.55 -9.50 6.80
C GLN A 5 -48.08 -9.14 7.02
N PRO A 6 -47.75 -8.33 8.04
CA PRO A 6 -46.38 -8.00 8.35
C PRO A 6 -45.61 -9.26 8.77
N LEU A 7 -44.42 -9.45 8.19
CA LEU A 7 -43.54 -10.59 8.50
C LEU A 7 -43.11 -10.57 9.97
N SER A 8 -42.96 -11.75 10.58
CA SER A 8 -42.41 -11.88 11.93
C SER A 8 -40.94 -11.44 11.98
N VAL A 9 -40.42 -11.15 13.18
CA VAL A 9 -39.00 -10.81 13.37
C VAL A 9 -38.09 -11.93 12.85
N GLN A 10 -38.40 -13.19 13.18
CA GLN A 10 -37.66 -14.36 12.72
C GLN A 10 -37.68 -14.48 11.19
N GLN A 11 -38.85 -14.32 10.55
CA GLN A 11 -38.97 -14.35 9.09
C GLN A 11 -38.11 -13.26 8.43
N ASN A 12 -38.08 -12.05 8.99
CA ASN A 12 -37.22 -10.98 8.50
C ASN A 12 -35.73 -11.30 8.63
N LEU A 13 -35.30 -11.88 9.75
CA LEU A 13 -33.91 -12.29 9.98
C LEU A 13 -33.48 -13.39 8.99
N THR A 14 -34.34 -14.39 8.76
CA THR A 14 -34.09 -15.45 7.77
C THR A 14 -33.96 -14.88 6.34
N ILE A 15 -34.84 -13.95 5.94
CA ILE A 15 -34.75 -13.32 4.61
C ILE A 15 -33.44 -12.55 4.45
N ARG A 16 -33.01 -11.79 5.48
CA ARG A 16 -31.72 -11.09 5.46
C ARG A 16 -30.56 -12.06 5.35
N LEU A 17 -30.56 -13.12 6.15
CA LEU A 17 -29.53 -14.17 6.08
C LEU A 17 -29.41 -14.74 4.66
N LEU A 18 -30.52 -15.11 4.02
CA LEU A 18 -30.51 -15.64 2.64
C LEU A 18 -29.97 -14.65 1.61
N ARG A 19 -30.18 -13.35 1.81
CA ARG A 19 -29.61 -12.30 0.93
C ARG A 19 -28.11 -12.14 1.16
N VAL A 20 -27.68 -12.15 2.43
CA VAL A 20 -26.26 -12.07 2.82
C VAL A 20 -25.47 -13.28 2.32
N LEU A 21 -26.00 -14.50 2.49
CA LEU A 21 -25.36 -15.72 1.99
C LEU A 21 -25.22 -15.71 0.46
N ARG A 22 -26.21 -15.20 -0.26
CA ARG A 22 -26.14 -15.01 -1.72
C ARG A 22 -25.08 -13.99 -2.12
N TYR A 23 -25.02 -12.86 -1.42
CA TYR A 23 -24.00 -11.84 -1.64
C TYR A 23 -22.58 -12.38 -1.37
N ASN A 24 -22.37 -13.09 -0.25
CA ASN A 24 -21.11 -13.71 0.09
C ASN A 24 -20.67 -14.73 -0.97
N LYS A 25 -21.60 -15.60 -1.41
CA LYS A 25 -21.34 -16.55 -2.50
C LYS A 25 -20.92 -15.85 -3.79
N ALA A 26 -21.64 -14.79 -4.19
CA ALA A 26 -21.28 -14.01 -5.37
C ALA A 26 -19.90 -13.37 -5.23
N ARG A 27 -19.52 -12.85 -4.05
CA ARG A 27 -18.18 -12.31 -3.80
C ARG A 27 -17.08 -13.38 -3.91
N ILE A 28 -17.33 -14.61 -3.44
CA ILE A 28 -16.42 -15.76 -3.63
C ILE A 28 -16.26 -16.10 -5.12
N GLU A 29 -17.37 -16.21 -5.85
CA GLU A 29 -17.35 -16.52 -7.30
C GLU A 29 -16.59 -15.43 -8.08
N ARG A 30 -16.79 -14.16 -7.72
CA ARG A 30 -16.04 -13.02 -8.27
C ARG A 30 -14.55 -13.12 -7.96
N ALA A 31 -14.20 -13.46 -6.73
CA ALA A 31 -12.81 -13.62 -6.31
C ALA A 31 -12.08 -14.68 -7.16
N LEU A 32 -12.69 -15.86 -7.31
CA LEU A 32 -12.17 -16.96 -8.12
C LEU A 32 -12.10 -16.61 -9.61
N THR A 33 -13.09 -15.86 -10.12
CA THR A 33 -13.13 -15.42 -11.53
C THR A 33 -11.97 -14.51 -11.87
N LEU A 34 -11.65 -13.56 -10.99
CA LEU A 34 -10.57 -12.58 -11.20
C LEU A 34 -9.18 -13.12 -10.87
N MET A 35 -9.10 -14.24 -10.15
CA MET A 35 -7.82 -14.78 -9.72
C MET A 35 -7.10 -15.52 -10.86
N PRO A 36 -5.78 -15.32 -11.03
CA PRO A 36 -4.98 -16.10 -11.96
C PRO A 36 -5.14 -17.60 -11.74
N GLU A 37 -5.16 -18.38 -12.81
CA GLU A 37 -5.42 -19.82 -12.73
C GLU A 37 -4.42 -20.57 -11.82
N LYS A 38 -3.16 -20.13 -11.82
CA LYS A 38 -2.12 -20.65 -10.91
C LYS A 38 -2.43 -20.42 -9.42
N HIS A 39 -3.15 -19.37 -9.09
CA HIS A 39 -3.45 -18.95 -7.71
C HIS A 39 -4.80 -19.49 -7.22
N ARG A 40 -5.75 -19.80 -8.12
CA ARG A 40 -7.09 -20.30 -7.76
C ARG A 40 -7.13 -21.44 -6.72
N PRO A 41 -6.24 -22.45 -6.77
CA PRO A 41 -6.23 -23.50 -5.75
C PRO A 41 -6.04 -22.98 -4.33
N LEU A 42 -5.26 -21.91 -4.13
CA LEU A 42 -4.97 -21.35 -2.80
C LEU A 42 -6.22 -20.89 -2.07
N PHE A 43 -7.22 -20.37 -2.78
CA PHE A 43 -8.48 -19.95 -2.17
C PHE A 43 -9.16 -21.10 -1.39
N HIS A 44 -8.97 -22.34 -1.84
CA HIS A 44 -9.50 -23.54 -1.18
C HIS A 44 -8.50 -24.20 -0.22
N VAL A 45 -7.21 -24.15 -0.53
CA VAL A 45 -6.15 -24.79 0.26
C VAL A 45 -5.87 -24.04 1.56
N LEU A 46 -5.85 -22.70 1.55
CA LEU A 46 -5.54 -21.91 2.75
C LEU A 46 -6.52 -22.20 3.92
N PRO A 47 -7.86 -22.19 3.72
CA PRO A 47 -8.79 -22.60 4.77
C PRO A 47 -8.59 -24.04 5.25
N PHE A 48 -8.19 -24.95 4.36
CA PHE A 48 -7.93 -26.33 4.71
C PHE A 48 -6.71 -26.46 5.64
N LEU A 49 -5.61 -25.77 5.33
CA LEU A 49 -4.40 -25.78 6.17
C LEU A 49 -4.65 -25.19 7.56
N VAL A 50 -5.50 -24.16 7.66
CA VAL A 50 -5.96 -23.67 8.98
C VAL A 50 -6.82 -24.74 9.68
N HIS A 51 -7.64 -25.46 8.92
CA HIS A 51 -8.55 -26.48 9.45
C HIS A 51 -7.87 -27.73 9.99
N VAL A 52 -6.74 -28.19 9.45
CA VAL A 52 -6.06 -29.45 9.87
C VAL A 52 -4.67 -29.19 10.44
N ASN A 53 -4.16 -30.07 11.31
CA ASN A 53 -2.77 -30.00 11.80
C ASN A 53 -2.09 -31.35 11.58
N HIS A 54 -1.40 -31.52 10.46
CA HIS A 54 -0.79 -32.80 10.06
C HIS A 54 0.64 -32.59 9.58
N GLU A 55 1.56 -33.49 9.96
CA GLU A 55 3.01 -33.36 9.74
C GLU A 55 3.43 -33.23 8.27
N SER A 56 2.71 -33.88 7.36
CA SER A 56 2.97 -33.79 5.91
C SER A 56 2.48 -32.49 5.26
N LEU A 57 1.80 -31.60 6.00
CA LEU A 57 1.19 -30.39 5.45
C LEU A 57 1.83 -29.11 6.00
N PRO A 58 1.88 -28.03 5.18
CA PRO A 58 2.36 -26.74 5.64
C PRO A 58 1.57 -26.21 6.85
N GLY A 59 2.28 -25.53 7.76
CA GLY A 59 1.69 -25.00 8.99
C GLY A 59 1.61 -25.99 10.15
N PHE A 60 2.14 -27.21 10.02
CA PHE A 60 2.16 -28.15 11.13
C PHE A 60 2.92 -27.59 12.34
N VAL A 61 2.32 -27.70 13.51
CA VAL A 61 2.96 -27.41 14.80
C VAL A 61 2.77 -28.63 15.70
N ALA A 62 3.89 -29.21 16.14
CA ALA A 62 3.90 -30.34 17.05
C ALA A 62 3.40 -29.94 18.45
N PRO A 63 2.72 -30.83 19.19
CA PRO A 63 2.39 -30.60 20.58
C PRO A 63 3.66 -30.35 21.42
N LEU A 64 3.57 -29.44 22.38
CA LEU A 64 4.65 -29.19 23.33
C LEU A 64 4.78 -30.37 24.30
N SER A 65 5.97 -30.53 24.89
CA SER A 65 6.23 -31.54 25.93
C SER A 65 5.35 -31.38 27.17
N THR A 66 4.79 -30.18 27.37
CA THR A 66 3.80 -29.86 28.42
C THR A 66 2.41 -30.44 28.15
N GLY A 67 2.19 -31.04 26.97
CA GLY A 67 0.89 -31.54 26.51
C GLY A 67 0.01 -30.48 25.83
N GLU A 68 0.46 -29.23 25.79
CA GLU A 68 -0.24 -28.15 25.11
C GLU A 68 -0.11 -28.28 23.58
N SER A 69 -1.20 -28.05 22.85
CA SER A 69 -1.24 -28.23 21.40
C SER A 69 -1.86 -27.02 20.71
N VAL A 70 -1.51 -26.85 19.44
CA VAL A 70 -2.07 -25.77 18.61
C VAL A 70 -3.60 -25.93 18.53
N PRO A 71 -4.40 -24.86 18.73
CA PRO A 71 -5.81 -24.88 18.43
C PRO A 71 -6.03 -24.85 16.91
N PHE A 72 -6.90 -25.73 16.40
CA PHE A 72 -7.20 -25.82 14.96
C PHE A 72 -8.64 -26.28 14.71
N GLY A 73 -9.03 -26.27 13.43
CA GLY A 73 -10.37 -26.66 13.00
C GLY A 73 -11.34 -25.50 12.99
N ILE A 74 -11.85 -25.19 11.80
CA ILE A 74 -12.82 -24.12 11.55
C ILE A 74 -14.25 -24.65 11.71
N SER A 75 -15.06 -23.95 12.49
CA SER A 75 -16.49 -24.21 12.67
C SER A 75 -17.21 -24.30 11.32
N ASN A 76 -18.25 -25.12 11.20
CA ASN A 76 -19.08 -25.25 9.99
C ASN A 76 -18.33 -25.48 8.65
N TYR A 77 -17.05 -25.86 8.70
CA TYR A 77 -16.25 -26.16 7.51
C TYR A 77 -16.54 -27.57 7.03
N SER A 78 -16.65 -27.74 5.71
CA SER A 78 -16.96 -29.00 5.07
C SER A 78 -15.95 -29.30 3.99
N PHE A 79 -15.62 -30.58 3.85
CA PHE A 79 -14.78 -31.06 2.76
C PHE A 79 -15.64 -31.24 1.50
N ARG A 80 -15.24 -30.58 0.41
CA ARG A 80 -15.99 -30.51 -0.85
C ARG A 80 -15.07 -30.85 -2.02
N THR A 81 -15.66 -31.22 -3.16
CA THR A 81 -14.92 -31.65 -4.36
C THR A 81 -13.99 -30.57 -4.93
N ASP A 82 -14.33 -29.29 -4.81
CA ASP A 82 -13.46 -28.18 -5.21
C ASP A 82 -12.19 -28.10 -4.33
N ILE A 83 -12.36 -28.33 -3.02
CA ILE A 83 -11.24 -28.39 -2.06
C ILE A 83 -10.35 -29.60 -2.35
N GLU A 84 -10.93 -30.78 -2.54
CA GLU A 84 -10.18 -32.00 -2.87
C GLU A 84 -9.33 -31.82 -4.15
N LYS A 85 -9.92 -31.28 -5.22
CA LYS A 85 -9.20 -31.00 -6.47
C LYS A 85 -8.05 -30.01 -6.28
N ALA A 86 -8.28 -28.96 -5.49
CA ALA A 86 -7.24 -27.98 -5.18
C ALA A 86 -6.09 -28.62 -4.37
N LEU A 87 -6.41 -29.46 -3.39
CA LEU A 87 -5.42 -30.18 -2.58
C LEU A 87 -4.62 -31.18 -3.40
N LEU A 88 -5.25 -31.97 -4.27
CA LEU A 88 -4.55 -32.91 -5.15
C LEU A 88 -3.61 -32.19 -6.14
N ARG A 89 -3.95 -30.96 -6.53
CA ARG A 89 -3.08 -30.12 -7.37
C ARG A 89 -1.88 -29.57 -6.59
N CYS A 90 -2.08 -29.16 -5.34
CA CYS A 90 -1.02 -28.55 -4.52
C CYS A 90 -0.14 -29.58 -3.80
N PHE A 91 -0.69 -30.74 -3.45
CA PHE A 91 -0.04 -31.79 -2.66
C PHE A 91 -0.28 -33.18 -3.29
N PRO A 92 0.17 -33.42 -4.53
CA PRO A 92 -0.10 -34.68 -5.23
C PRO A 92 0.48 -35.91 -4.49
N SER A 93 1.60 -35.76 -3.79
CA SER A 93 2.23 -36.82 -2.99
C SER A 93 1.40 -37.23 -1.76
N GLU A 94 0.51 -36.35 -1.30
CA GLU A 94 -0.32 -36.55 -0.12
C GLU A 94 -1.75 -37.01 -0.47
N SER A 95 -1.97 -37.50 -1.70
CA SER A 95 -3.30 -37.89 -2.19
C SER A 95 -4.00 -38.92 -1.29
N HIS A 96 -3.22 -39.79 -0.63
CA HIS A 96 -3.72 -40.80 0.30
C HIS A 96 -4.41 -40.17 1.53
N LEU A 97 -3.93 -39.01 2.01
CA LEU A 97 -4.54 -38.28 3.12
C LEU A 97 -5.92 -37.73 2.75
N PHE A 98 -6.10 -37.30 1.50
CA PHE A 98 -7.35 -36.70 1.04
C PHE A 98 -8.41 -37.74 0.67
N ALA A 99 -7.99 -38.96 0.32
CA ALA A 99 -8.88 -40.08 0.06
C ALA A 99 -9.63 -40.55 1.33
N ASP A 100 -9.00 -40.48 2.50
CA ASP A 100 -9.64 -40.73 3.80
C ASP A 100 -9.49 -39.52 4.75
N ILE A 101 -10.14 -38.43 4.37
CA ILE A 101 -10.04 -37.15 5.08
C ILE A 101 -10.43 -37.24 6.57
N LYS A 102 -11.24 -38.23 6.95
CA LYS A 102 -11.72 -38.40 8.34
C LYS A 102 -10.58 -38.63 9.32
N GLN A 103 -9.44 -39.18 8.87
CA GLN A 103 -8.29 -39.45 9.74
C GLN A 103 -7.61 -38.17 10.23
N ILE A 104 -7.59 -37.13 9.39
CA ILE A 104 -6.95 -35.84 9.69
C ILE A 104 -7.96 -34.74 10.05
N TRP A 105 -9.26 -35.05 9.99
CA TRP A 105 -10.32 -34.11 10.33
C TRP A 105 -10.35 -33.86 11.85
N PRO A 106 -10.39 -32.60 12.31
CA PRO A 106 -10.39 -32.32 13.73
C PRO A 106 -11.64 -32.89 14.42
N ARG A 107 -11.52 -33.21 15.71
CA ARG A 107 -12.66 -33.61 16.57
C ARG A 107 -13.39 -32.41 17.18
N GLN A 108 -12.65 -31.38 17.56
CA GLN A 108 -13.18 -30.11 18.08
C GLN A 108 -12.83 -28.98 17.12
N ARG A 109 -13.64 -27.91 17.10
CA ARG A 109 -13.40 -26.74 16.25
C ARG A 109 -13.02 -25.57 17.15
N ALA A 110 -11.78 -25.11 17.03
CA ALA A 110 -11.27 -24.00 17.82
C ALA A 110 -11.45 -22.64 17.11
N VAL A 111 -11.46 -22.63 15.77
CA VAL A 111 -11.60 -21.40 14.98
C VAL A 111 -13.07 -21.19 14.63
N ASP A 112 -13.60 -20.02 14.96
CA ASP A 112 -15.01 -19.68 14.73
C ASP A 112 -15.25 -19.31 13.27
N ALA A 113 -14.35 -18.54 12.68
CA ALA A 113 -14.45 -18.16 11.27
C ALA A 113 -13.09 -17.85 10.66
N LEU A 114 -13.01 -18.05 9.35
CA LEU A 114 -11.95 -17.53 8.51
C LEU A 114 -12.57 -16.57 7.50
N VAL A 115 -12.26 -15.29 7.64
CA VAL A 115 -12.91 -14.21 6.89
C VAL A 115 -11.87 -13.42 6.14
N LEU A 116 -12.01 -13.34 4.82
CA LEU A 116 -11.14 -12.56 3.96
C LEU A 116 -11.66 -11.12 3.88
N MET A 117 -10.77 -10.13 3.81
CA MET A 117 -11.16 -8.74 3.56
C MET A 117 -10.31 -8.09 2.47
N GLY A 118 -10.57 -6.80 2.21
CA GLY A 118 -9.75 -6.01 1.30
C GLY A 118 -10.29 -6.00 -0.12
N SER A 119 -9.38 -6.08 -1.10
CA SER A 119 -9.74 -5.92 -2.51
C SER A 119 -10.35 -7.17 -3.14
N VAL A 120 -10.10 -8.35 -2.56
CA VAL A 120 -10.54 -9.64 -3.12
C VAL A 120 -12.07 -9.71 -3.26
N GLY A 121 -12.51 -10.22 -4.41
CA GLY A 121 -13.91 -10.31 -4.81
C GLY A 121 -14.55 -8.96 -5.20
N THR A 122 -13.77 -7.88 -5.34
CA THR A 122 -14.26 -6.56 -5.77
C THR A 122 -13.68 -6.15 -7.14
N ILE A 123 -14.17 -5.05 -7.72
CA ILE A 123 -13.57 -4.47 -8.93
C ILE A 123 -12.10 -4.05 -8.76
N ALA A 124 -11.65 -3.84 -7.52
CA ALA A 124 -10.29 -3.45 -7.21
C ALA A 124 -9.31 -4.62 -7.03
N GLN A 125 -9.77 -5.88 -7.08
CA GLN A 125 -8.88 -7.06 -7.06
C GLN A 125 -8.02 -7.09 -8.31
N THR A 126 -6.71 -7.21 -8.19
CA THR A 126 -5.74 -7.39 -9.28
C THR A 126 -5.00 -8.73 -9.09
N ASP A 127 -4.14 -9.08 -10.04
CA ASP A 127 -3.35 -10.32 -9.96
C ASP A 127 -2.37 -10.31 -8.77
N ASP A 128 -1.93 -9.11 -8.37
CA ASP A 128 -1.03 -8.86 -7.23
C ASP A 128 -1.77 -8.55 -5.92
N SER A 129 -3.07 -8.84 -5.83
CA SER A 129 -3.81 -8.60 -4.58
C SER A 129 -3.42 -9.61 -3.49
N ASP A 130 -3.18 -9.06 -2.31
CA ASP A 130 -2.93 -9.74 -1.05
C ASP A 130 -4.18 -10.48 -0.52
N PHE A 131 -3.95 -11.51 0.30
CA PHE A 131 -4.99 -12.18 1.06
C PHE A 131 -4.91 -11.81 2.54
N ASP A 132 -5.77 -10.90 2.97
CA ASP A 132 -5.89 -10.50 4.39
C ASP A 132 -7.00 -11.29 5.08
N PHE A 133 -6.63 -12.33 5.82
CA PHE A 133 -7.56 -13.17 6.57
C PHE A 133 -7.65 -12.76 8.04
N TRP A 134 -8.87 -12.57 8.54
CA TRP A 134 -9.16 -12.62 9.96
C TRP A 134 -9.44 -14.06 10.37
N VAL A 135 -8.64 -14.56 11.32
CA VAL A 135 -8.84 -15.85 11.99
C VAL A 135 -9.59 -15.57 13.29
N CYS A 136 -10.91 -15.65 13.22
CA CYS A 136 -11.79 -15.31 14.34
C CYS A 136 -11.84 -16.47 15.35
N ILE A 137 -11.56 -16.18 16.61
CA ILE A 137 -11.49 -17.17 17.69
C ILE A 137 -12.09 -16.63 18.98
N ASP A 138 -12.71 -17.50 19.77
CA ASP A 138 -13.05 -17.19 21.17
C ASP A 138 -11.79 -17.30 22.04
N GLY A 139 -11.05 -16.19 22.14
CA GLY A 139 -9.77 -16.14 22.85
C GLY A 139 -9.84 -16.57 24.32
N LYS A 140 -11.01 -16.44 24.97
CA LYS A 140 -11.20 -16.85 26.38
C LYS A 140 -11.08 -18.36 26.59
N GLN A 141 -11.22 -19.16 25.53
CA GLN A 141 -11.11 -20.62 25.60
C GLN A 141 -9.67 -21.12 25.55
N PHE A 142 -8.69 -20.24 25.29
CA PHE A 142 -7.31 -20.63 25.01
C PHE A 142 -6.32 -19.87 25.89
N THR A 143 -5.20 -20.52 26.19
CA THR A 143 -4.05 -19.91 26.87
C THR A 143 -3.27 -19.02 25.89
N SER A 144 -2.45 -18.11 26.41
CA SER A 144 -1.52 -17.32 25.59
C SER A 144 -0.55 -18.20 24.79
N THR A 145 -0.10 -19.32 25.37
CA THR A 145 0.77 -20.27 24.67
C THR A 145 0.04 -20.95 23.52
N ALA A 146 -1.20 -21.42 23.71
CA ALA A 146 -1.98 -22.02 22.63
C ALA A 146 -2.22 -21.03 21.48
N LEU A 147 -2.54 -19.77 21.79
CA LEU A 147 -2.68 -18.71 20.78
C LEU A 147 -1.36 -18.43 20.05
N SER A 148 -0.22 -18.46 20.75
CA SER A 148 1.11 -18.34 20.15
C SER A 148 1.43 -19.49 19.19
N LEU A 149 1.07 -20.73 19.54
CA LEU A 149 1.21 -21.89 18.64
C LEU A 149 0.33 -21.75 17.39
N LEU A 150 -0.88 -21.20 17.52
CA LEU A 150 -1.72 -20.89 16.37
C LEU A 150 -1.08 -19.81 15.50
N GLN A 151 -0.55 -18.73 16.08
CA GLN A 151 0.16 -17.70 15.31
C GLN A 151 1.37 -18.30 14.58
N GLN A 152 2.14 -19.18 15.22
CA GLN A 152 3.25 -19.91 14.60
C GLN A 152 2.79 -20.73 13.38
N LYS A 153 1.69 -21.48 13.54
CA LYS A 153 1.07 -22.22 12.45
C LYS A 153 0.68 -21.32 11.28
N LEU A 154 -0.02 -20.21 11.57
CA LEU A 154 -0.47 -19.25 10.56
C LEU A 154 0.72 -18.66 9.80
N THR A 155 1.75 -18.19 10.50
CA THR A 155 2.97 -17.66 9.88
C THR A 155 3.73 -18.70 9.03
N ALA A 156 3.69 -19.97 9.41
CA ALA A 156 4.25 -21.04 8.58
C ALA A 156 3.44 -21.26 7.29
N ILE A 157 2.11 -21.08 7.33
CA ILE A 157 1.25 -21.12 6.12
C ILE A 157 1.53 -19.91 5.22
N GLU A 158 1.69 -18.71 5.78
CA GLU A 158 2.04 -17.48 5.04
C GLU A 158 3.34 -17.68 4.26
N LYS A 159 4.41 -18.13 4.96
CA LYS A 159 5.71 -18.40 4.35
C LYS A 159 5.62 -19.44 3.24
N TRP A 160 4.83 -20.49 3.44
CA TRP A 160 4.63 -21.51 2.41
C TRP A 160 3.93 -20.93 1.17
N ALA A 161 2.90 -20.10 1.35
CA ALA A 161 2.17 -19.49 0.25
C ALA A 161 3.08 -18.55 -0.57
N ASP A 162 3.87 -17.72 0.11
CA ASP A 162 4.86 -16.84 -0.51
C ASP A 162 5.93 -17.63 -1.28
N GLN A 163 6.57 -18.61 -0.63
CA GLN A 163 7.64 -19.40 -1.26
C GLN A 163 7.16 -20.26 -2.44
N THR A 164 5.93 -20.75 -2.40
CA THR A 164 5.41 -21.69 -3.41
C THR A 164 4.70 -20.99 -4.56
N PHE A 165 4.02 -19.86 -4.29
CA PHE A 165 3.17 -19.18 -5.27
C PHE A 165 3.58 -17.72 -5.53
N GLY A 166 4.45 -17.14 -4.72
CA GLY A 166 4.81 -15.72 -4.79
C GLY A 166 3.63 -14.81 -4.47
N ILE A 167 2.75 -15.23 -3.56
CA ILE A 167 1.57 -14.46 -3.13
C ILE A 167 1.72 -14.10 -1.66
N GLU A 168 1.49 -12.82 -1.38
CA GLU A 168 1.38 -12.28 -0.04
C GLU A 168 0.05 -12.70 0.63
N VAL A 169 0.16 -13.46 1.71
CA VAL A 169 -0.96 -13.88 2.56
C VAL A 169 -0.67 -13.44 3.98
N HIS A 170 -1.66 -12.84 4.63
CA HIS A 170 -1.59 -12.40 6.03
C HIS A 170 -2.77 -12.97 6.80
N PHE A 171 -2.48 -13.62 7.93
CA PHE A 171 -3.48 -14.08 8.89
C PHE A 171 -3.39 -13.25 10.17
N PHE A 172 -4.45 -12.50 10.43
CA PHE A 172 -4.62 -11.72 11.64
C PHE A 172 -5.45 -12.52 12.65
N LEU A 173 -4.80 -12.97 13.72
CA LEU A 173 -5.50 -13.61 14.83
C LEU A 173 -6.44 -12.61 15.52
N SER A 174 -7.74 -12.86 15.42
CA SER A 174 -8.79 -11.91 15.78
C SER A 174 -9.65 -12.48 16.90
N GLU A 175 -9.34 -12.12 18.15
CA GLU A 175 -10.15 -12.52 19.30
C GLU A 175 -11.50 -11.79 19.29
N ILE A 176 -12.60 -12.55 19.24
CA ILE A 176 -13.96 -12.02 19.01
C ILE A 176 -14.34 -10.94 20.03
N ASP A 177 -14.05 -11.16 21.31
CA ASP A 177 -14.36 -10.20 22.37
C ASP A 177 -13.56 -8.90 22.29
N LYS A 178 -12.29 -8.97 21.85
CA LYS A 178 -11.46 -7.78 21.64
C LYS A 178 -11.97 -7.00 20.43
N VAL A 179 -12.22 -7.68 19.32
CA VAL A 179 -12.81 -7.07 18.12
C VAL A 179 -14.14 -6.41 18.45
N LYS A 180 -15.01 -7.07 19.24
CA LYS A 180 -16.28 -6.49 19.70
C LYS A 180 -16.11 -5.15 20.40
N GLN A 181 -15.04 -5.00 21.19
CA GLN A 181 -14.67 -3.78 21.92
C GLN A 181 -13.88 -2.77 21.07
N ASN A 182 -13.65 -3.05 19.79
CA ASN A 182 -12.75 -2.29 18.90
C ASN A 182 -11.28 -2.32 19.37
N ASP A 183 -10.86 -3.38 20.05
CA ASP A 183 -9.46 -3.63 20.37
C ASP A 183 -8.86 -4.55 19.32
N PHE A 184 -7.96 -4.01 18.51
CA PHE A 184 -7.22 -4.73 17.46
C PHE A 184 -5.74 -4.92 17.82
N GLY A 185 -5.35 -4.55 19.05
CA GLY A 185 -3.95 -4.56 19.49
C GLY A 185 -3.07 -3.52 18.79
N VAL A 186 -1.78 -3.64 19.04
CA VAL A 186 -0.74 -2.84 18.37
C VAL A 186 -0.27 -3.62 17.16
N ALA A 187 -0.60 -3.16 15.95
CA ALA A 187 -0.07 -3.77 14.73
C ALA A 187 1.47 -3.69 14.73
N GLU A 188 2.15 -4.82 14.54
CA GLU A 188 3.61 -4.85 14.45
C GLU A 188 4.08 -4.01 13.25
N GLY A 189 5.10 -3.17 13.47
CA GLY A 189 5.74 -2.35 12.43
C GLY A 189 5.20 -0.94 12.29
N GLU A 190 3.90 -0.70 12.45
CA GLU A 190 3.31 0.63 12.49
C GLU A 190 2.01 0.61 13.31
N SER A 191 1.98 1.37 14.40
CA SER A 191 0.96 1.39 15.47
C SER A 191 -0.43 1.94 15.04
N ALA A 192 -0.85 1.71 13.80
CA ALA A 192 -2.10 2.22 13.24
C ALA A 192 -3.35 1.50 13.75
N GLY A 193 -3.20 0.32 14.38
CA GLY A 193 -4.33 -0.49 14.86
C GLY A 193 -5.16 0.21 15.94
N SER A 194 -4.52 0.96 16.85
CA SER A 194 -5.20 1.69 17.92
C SER A 194 -5.79 3.04 17.46
N ALA A 195 -5.15 3.70 16.49
CA ALA A 195 -5.55 5.04 16.03
C ALA A 195 -6.72 5.05 15.04
N GLN A 196 -7.19 3.88 14.59
CA GLN A 196 -8.19 3.72 13.51
C GLN A 196 -9.10 2.51 13.71
N ALA A 197 -9.35 2.12 14.96
CA ALA A 197 -10.05 0.89 15.27
C ALA A 197 -11.45 0.81 14.62
N LEU A 198 -12.24 1.89 14.70
CA LEU A 198 -13.56 1.93 14.07
C LEU A 198 -13.46 1.94 12.55
N PHE A 199 -12.47 2.63 11.97
CA PHE A 199 -12.25 2.60 10.52
C PHE A 199 -11.84 1.22 10.01
N LEU A 200 -11.02 0.48 10.75
CA LEU A 200 -10.66 -0.90 10.43
C LEU A 200 -11.88 -1.82 10.51
N LYS A 201 -12.68 -1.74 11.58
CA LYS A 201 -13.94 -2.49 11.70
C LYS A 201 -14.92 -2.14 10.56
N ALA A 202 -15.03 -0.87 10.20
CA ALA A 202 -15.88 -0.43 9.11
C ALA A 202 -15.40 -0.97 7.75
N GLU A 203 -14.09 -0.99 7.51
CA GLU A 203 -13.50 -1.58 6.30
C GLU A 203 -13.73 -3.10 6.25
N PHE A 204 -13.59 -3.79 7.38
CA PHE A 204 -13.94 -5.21 7.51
C PHE A 204 -15.41 -5.43 7.16
N TYR A 205 -16.36 -4.69 7.77
CA TYR A 205 -17.77 -4.81 7.45
C TYR A 205 -18.12 -4.44 6.01
N ASN A 206 -17.35 -3.55 5.38
CA ASN A 206 -17.56 -3.15 4.00
C ASN A 206 -17.07 -4.19 2.99
N THR A 207 -16.01 -4.94 3.30
CA THR A 207 -15.33 -5.79 2.30
C THR A 207 -15.32 -7.28 2.59
N ASN A 208 -15.72 -7.71 3.79
CA ASN A 208 -15.61 -9.10 4.23
C ASN A 208 -16.23 -10.12 3.27
N ILE A 209 -15.57 -11.27 3.19
CA ILE A 209 -16.02 -12.50 2.58
C ILE A 209 -15.80 -13.60 3.62
N VAL A 210 -16.89 -14.19 4.12
CA VAL A 210 -16.82 -15.37 4.99
C VAL A 210 -16.41 -16.56 4.13
N VAL A 211 -15.13 -16.96 4.22
CA VAL A 211 -14.58 -18.07 3.44
C VAL A 211 -14.94 -19.41 4.09
N ALA A 212 -14.91 -19.46 5.43
CA ALA A 212 -15.36 -20.60 6.22
C ALA A 212 -15.83 -20.16 7.61
N GLY A 213 -16.75 -20.93 8.21
CA GLY A 213 -17.20 -20.72 9.59
C GLY A 213 -18.37 -19.77 9.78
N LYS A 214 -18.44 -19.20 10.99
CA LYS A 214 -19.55 -18.38 11.46
C LYS A 214 -19.56 -17.03 10.74
N ALA A 215 -20.76 -16.50 10.47
CA ALA A 215 -20.92 -15.19 9.86
C ALA A 215 -20.94 -14.07 10.93
N PRO A 216 -20.45 -12.85 10.63
CA PRO A 216 -20.64 -11.72 11.53
C PRO A 216 -22.14 -11.45 11.76
N PHE A 217 -22.58 -11.43 13.02
CA PHE A 217 -23.98 -11.18 13.38
C PHE A 217 -24.49 -9.82 12.87
N TRP A 218 -23.61 -8.82 12.76
CA TRP A 218 -23.92 -7.49 12.21
C TRP A 218 -24.71 -7.53 10.89
N TRP A 219 -24.48 -8.53 10.04
CA TRP A 219 -25.20 -8.72 8.79
C TRP A 219 -26.72 -8.96 8.96
N LEU A 220 -27.21 -9.41 10.12
CA LEU A 220 -28.64 -9.67 10.34
C LEU A 220 -29.44 -8.43 10.77
N THR A 221 -28.75 -7.37 11.18
CA THR A 221 -29.38 -6.16 11.71
C THR A 221 -29.65 -5.13 10.62
N PRO A 222 -30.79 -4.42 10.65
CA PRO A 222 -31.03 -3.27 9.77
C PRO A 222 -29.88 -2.24 9.72
N GLU A 223 -29.84 -1.44 8.66
CA GLU A 223 -28.81 -0.40 8.46
C GLU A 223 -28.89 0.75 9.47
N LYS A 224 -30.07 1.01 10.03
CA LYS A 224 -30.31 2.07 11.04
C LYS A 224 -30.51 1.52 12.45
N THR A 225 -30.03 0.31 12.71
CA THR A 225 -30.09 -0.30 14.04
C THR A 225 -29.24 0.50 15.02
N SER A 226 -29.76 0.78 16.22
CA SER A 226 -28.98 1.31 17.34
C SER A 226 -28.32 0.19 18.15
N GLU A 227 -27.32 0.50 18.97
CA GLU A 227 -26.67 -0.48 19.85
C GLU A 227 -27.68 -1.30 20.68
N LYS A 228 -28.68 -0.65 21.29
CA LYS A 228 -29.71 -1.34 22.09
C LYS A 228 -30.52 -2.33 21.26
N GLN A 229 -30.87 -1.97 20.03
CA GLN A 229 -31.59 -2.85 19.13
C GLN A 229 -30.71 -4.00 18.63
N TYR A 230 -29.43 -3.76 18.39
CA TYR A 230 -28.46 -4.79 18.03
C TYR A 230 -28.40 -5.88 19.09
N GLN A 231 -28.22 -5.48 20.36
CA GLN A 231 -28.19 -6.41 21.49
C GLN A 231 -29.52 -7.13 21.69
N ALA A 232 -30.65 -6.43 21.54
CA ALA A 232 -31.98 -7.05 21.66
C ALA A 232 -32.22 -8.12 20.58
N ILE A 233 -31.81 -7.88 19.33
CA ILE A 233 -31.92 -8.87 18.25
C ILE A 233 -30.98 -10.05 18.52
N TYR A 234 -29.75 -9.79 18.96
CA TYR A 234 -28.78 -10.86 19.27
C TYR A 234 -29.31 -11.79 20.36
N ASN A 235 -29.79 -11.22 21.46
CA ASN A 235 -30.33 -11.96 22.60
C ASN A 235 -31.66 -12.68 22.29
N SER A 236 -32.30 -12.37 21.17
CA SER A 236 -33.50 -13.09 20.70
C SER A 236 -33.18 -14.35 19.90
N LEU A 237 -31.92 -14.58 19.53
CA LEU A 237 -31.49 -15.80 18.85
C LEU A 237 -31.26 -16.92 19.87
N GLU A 238 -31.64 -18.13 19.50
CA GLU A 238 -31.50 -19.33 20.32
C GLU A 238 -30.72 -20.39 19.55
N LYS A 239 -30.04 -21.28 20.28
CA LYS A 239 -29.37 -22.44 19.68
C LYS A 239 -30.40 -23.38 19.06
N GLY A 240 -30.18 -23.76 17.80
CA GLY A 240 -31.14 -24.52 17.01
C GLY A 240 -32.35 -23.72 16.52
N GLY A 241 -32.37 -22.40 16.73
CA GLY A 241 -33.40 -21.50 16.22
C GLY A 241 -33.34 -21.27 14.70
N SER A 242 -34.20 -20.38 14.19
CA SER A 242 -34.18 -19.97 12.77
C SER A 242 -34.22 -18.44 12.66
N PRO A 243 -33.07 -17.77 12.47
CA PRO A 243 -31.71 -18.34 12.29
C PRO A 243 -31.07 -18.81 13.61
N ASP A 244 -30.20 -19.83 13.51
CA ASP A 244 -29.54 -20.47 14.66
C ASP A 244 -28.33 -19.66 15.15
N LEU A 245 -28.28 -19.41 16.46
CA LEU A 245 -27.21 -18.65 17.12
C LEU A 245 -25.81 -19.19 16.82
N ASP A 246 -25.62 -20.52 16.73
CA ASP A 246 -24.29 -21.14 16.57
C ASP A 246 -23.65 -20.86 15.19
N TRP A 247 -24.39 -20.24 14.26
CA TRP A 247 -23.90 -19.81 12.95
C TRP A 247 -23.30 -18.40 12.93
N PHE A 248 -23.35 -17.67 14.05
CA PHE A 248 -22.94 -16.27 14.10
C PHE A 248 -21.87 -16.01 15.15
N MET A 249 -21.02 -15.03 14.83
CA MET A 249 -20.08 -14.43 15.77
C MET A 249 -20.41 -12.95 15.98
N ASP A 250 -20.37 -12.50 17.23
CA ASP A 250 -20.64 -11.11 17.58
C ASP A 250 -19.34 -10.28 17.63
N LEU A 251 -19.05 -9.61 16.51
CA LEU A 251 -17.92 -8.68 16.38
C LEU A 251 -18.30 -7.23 16.76
N GLY A 252 -19.46 -7.04 17.38
CA GLY A 252 -19.97 -5.74 17.84
C GLY A 252 -20.64 -4.90 16.77
N HIS A 253 -21.46 -3.95 17.21
CA HIS A 253 -22.16 -3.03 16.33
C HIS A 253 -21.23 -1.92 15.81
N LEU A 254 -21.64 -1.28 14.71
CA LEU A 254 -20.99 -0.08 14.17
C LEU A 254 -22.07 0.89 13.71
N GLU A 255 -22.41 1.84 14.59
CA GLU A 255 -23.45 2.84 14.35
C GLU A 255 -22.89 4.05 13.60
N LYS A 256 -21.74 4.55 14.07
CA LYS A 256 -21.00 5.71 13.57
C LYS A 256 -19.49 5.46 13.71
N LEU A 257 -18.67 6.19 12.94
CA LEU A 257 -17.23 6.26 13.19
C LEU A 257 -16.93 7.43 14.12
N ASP A 258 -15.71 7.48 14.65
CA ASP A 258 -15.26 8.58 15.49
C ASP A 258 -14.41 9.57 14.68
N ALA A 259 -14.72 10.86 14.82
CA ALA A 259 -13.94 11.93 14.22
C ALA A 259 -12.50 11.97 14.77
N SER A 260 -12.32 11.53 16.02
CA SER A 260 -11.04 11.53 16.72
C SER A 260 -10.00 10.57 16.11
N GLU A 261 -10.43 9.57 15.33
CA GLU A 261 -9.58 8.62 14.61
C GLU A 261 -9.19 9.12 13.19
N LEU A 262 -9.91 10.11 12.64
CA LEU A 262 -9.75 10.53 11.25
C LEU A 262 -8.39 11.12 10.93
N PHE A 263 -7.79 11.86 11.86
CA PHE A 263 -6.47 12.44 11.65
C PHE A 263 -5.39 11.36 11.52
N GLY A 264 -5.41 10.39 12.44
CA GLY A 264 -4.55 9.21 12.38
C GLY A 264 -4.78 8.43 11.08
N ALA A 265 -6.05 8.25 10.69
CA ALA A 265 -6.44 7.64 9.42
C ALA A 265 -5.87 8.37 8.20
N ALA A 266 -5.97 9.70 8.15
CA ALA A 266 -5.48 10.49 7.03
C ALA A 266 -3.95 10.42 6.92
N ILE A 267 -3.22 10.56 8.03
CA ILE A 267 -1.77 10.43 8.06
C ILE A 267 -1.32 9.05 7.58
N TRP A 268 -2.01 8.00 8.02
CA TRP A 268 -1.74 6.64 7.57
C TRP A 268 -1.93 6.46 6.07
N GLN A 269 -3.04 6.97 5.52
CA GLN A 269 -3.28 6.89 4.07
C GLN A 269 -2.22 7.68 3.29
N LEU A 270 -1.71 8.82 3.80
CA LEU A 270 -0.58 9.52 3.21
C LEU A 270 0.72 8.70 3.25
N GLY A 271 0.97 7.98 4.35
CA GLY A 271 2.10 7.06 4.47
C GLY A 271 2.01 5.93 3.45
N LYS A 272 0.86 5.23 3.38
CA LYS A 272 0.62 4.17 2.39
C LYS A 272 0.64 4.68 0.96
N ALA A 273 0.31 5.94 0.71
CA ALA A 273 0.37 6.53 -0.63
C ALA A 273 1.80 6.64 -1.18
N MET A 274 2.83 6.50 -0.35
CA MET A 274 4.23 6.44 -0.80
C MET A 274 4.53 5.15 -1.57
N ASP A 275 3.75 4.08 -1.32
CA ASP A 275 3.90 2.76 -1.96
C ASP A 275 2.70 2.43 -2.87
N SER A 276 1.46 2.66 -2.41
CA SER A 276 0.22 2.33 -3.15
C SER A 276 -0.72 3.53 -3.33
N PRO A 277 -0.34 4.52 -4.16
CA PRO A 277 -1.02 5.82 -4.23
C PRO A 277 -2.45 5.74 -4.76
N PHE A 278 -2.75 4.90 -5.76
CA PHE A 278 -4.10 4.83 -6.33
C PHE A 278 -5.14 4.34 -5.30
N LYS A 279 -4.80 3.31 -4.51
CA LYS A 279 -5.65 2.80 -3.40
C LYS A 279 -5.80 3.87 -2.32
N SER A 280 -4.69 4.50 -1.92
CA SER A 280 -4.69 5.52 -0.89
C SER A 280 -5.48 6.78 -1.27
N VAL A 281 -5.52 7.17 -2.54
CA VAL A 281 -6.37 8.30 -3.01
C VAL A 281 -7.83 8.04 -2.71
N LEU A 282 -8.34 6.86 -3.10
CA LEU A 282 -9.75 6.52 -2.89
C LEU A 282 -10.07 6.41 -1.39
N LYS A 283 -9.17 5.82 -0.60
CA LYS A 283 -9.33 5.71 0.85
C LYS A 283 -9.25 7.06 1.56
N MET A 284 -8.33 7.94 1.17
CA MET A 284 -8.24 9.30 1.71
C MET A 284 -9.51 10.12 1.41
N ALA A 285 -10.00 10.04 0.18
CA ALA A 285 -11.25 10.68 -0.23
C ALA A 285 -12.44 10.18 0.62
N LYS A 286 -12.51 8.86 0.89
CA LYS A 286 -13.52 8.27 1.79
C LYS A 286 -13.49 8.88 3.19
N LEU A 287 -12.31 9.15 3.75
CA LEU A 287 -12.17 9.81 5.05
C LEU A 287 -12.71 11.25 5.01
N GLU A 288 -12.39 12.00 3.95
CA GLU A 288 -12.88 13.38 3.77
C GLU A 288 -14.41 13.42 3.64
N VAL A 289 -14.98 12.56 2.78
CA VAL A 289 -16.44 12.49 2.59
C VAL A 289 -17.15 12.07 3.87
N TYR A 290 -16.56 11.14 4.63
CA TYR A 290 -17.10 10.78 5.94
C TYR A 290 -17.10 11.98 6.90
N LEU A 291 -15.98 12.69 7.01
CA LEU A 291 -15.87 13.87 7.88
C LEU A 291 -16.90 14.95 7.51
N ALA A 292 -17.06 15.23 6.22
CA ALA A 292 -18.03 16.21 5.73
C ALA A 292 -19.47 15.85 6.07
N ASN A 293 -19.77 14.56 6.25
CA ASN A 293 -21.10 14.05 6.55
C ASN A 293 -21.25 13.52 7.97
N ILE A 294 -20.30 13.76 8.88
CA ILE A 294 -20.24 13.03 10.17
C ILE A 294 -21.49 13.18 11.06
N ALA A 295 -22.24 14.27 10.93
CA ALA A 295 -23.44 14.54 11.73
C ALA A 295 -24.66 13.67 11.34
N GLU A 296 -24.80 13.34 10.05
CA GLU A 296 -25.98 12.64 9.50
C GLU A 296 -25.60 11.37 8.72
N GLY A 297 -24.32 11.19 8.46
CA GLY A 297 -23.73 10.20 7.58
C GLY A 297 -23.58 8.85 8.27
N GLN A 298 -24.24 7.84 7.70
CA GLN A 298 -24.00 6.47 8.09
C GLN A 298 -22.68 5.97 7.50
N PRO A 299 -21.92 5.14 8.23
CA PRO A 299 -20.73 4.50 7.69
C PRO A 299 -21.06 3.71 6.42
N LEU A 300 -20.14 3.71 5.44
CA LEU A 300 -20.33 3.07 4.13
C LEU A 300 -20.77 1.60 4.23
N CYS A 301 -20.29 0.85 5.22
CA CYS A 301 -20.70 -0.52 5.45
C CYS A 301 -22.21 -0.64 5.76
N ASN A 302 -22.82 0.31 6.46
CA ASN A 302 -24.26 0.31 6.72
C ASN A 302 -25.06 0.58 5.42
N LEU A 303 -24.55 1.45 4.55
CA LEU A 303 -25.13 1.64 3.21
C LEU A 303 -25.02 0.35 2.37
N LEU A 304 -23.85 -0.30 2.34
CA LEU A 304 -23.69 -1.60 1.69
C LEU A 304 -24.69 -2.63 2.23
N LYS A 305 -24.83 -2.72 3.55
CA LYS A 305 -25.78 -3.62 4.22
C LYS A 305 -27.21 -3.37 3.75
N LYS A 306 -27.61 -2.11 3.63
CA LYS A 306 -28.91 -1.72 3.06
C LYS A 306 -29.09 -2.23 1.63
N HIS A 307 -28.10 -2.08 0.76
CA HIS A 307 -28.17 -2.59 -0.62
C HIS A 307 -28.28 -4.12 -0.68
N VAL A 308 -27.46 -4.83 0.10
CA VAL A 308 -27.51 -6.29 0.22
C VAL A 308 -28.88 -6.75 0.75
N HIS A 309 -29.39 -6.09 1.79
CA HIS A 309 -30.69 -6.41 2.38
C HIS A 309 -31.86 -6.12 1.48
N ARG A 310 -31.81 -5.09 0.62
CA ARG A 310 -32.87 -4.82 -0.35
C ARG A 310 -32.81 -5.77 -1.54
N GLY A 311 -31.65 -6.40 -1.79
CA GLY A 311 -31.45 -7.35 -2.87
C GLY A 311 -31.60 -6.73 -4.27
N ALA A 312 -31.54 -5.40 -4.37
CA ALA A 312 -31.72 -4.57 -5.57
C ALA A 312 -32.61 -5.23 -6.67
N GLU A 313 -33.86 -5.47 -6.27
CA GLU A 313 -35.10 -5.55 -7.08
C GLU A 313 -35.14 -6.45 -8.34
N ALA A 314 -35.04 -7.80 -8.21
CA ALA A 314 -35.86 -8.81 -8.93
C ALA A 314 -35.40 -10.27 -8.64
N PRO A 315 -36.28 -11.28 -8.77
CA PRO A 315 -35.87 -12.69 -8.79
C PRO A 315 -34.96 -12.98 -10.00
N GLY A 316 -33.78 -13.57 -9.76
CA GLY A 316 -32.90 -14.11 -10.82
C GLY A 316 -31.67 -13.27 -11.17
N HIS A 317 -31.55 -12.03 -10.68
CA HIS A 317 -30.34 -11.21 -10.85
C HIS A 317 -29.91 -10.65 -9.49
N VAL A 318 -28.70 -10.99 -9.04
CA VAL A 318 -28.04 -10.22 -7.97
C VAL A 318 -27.52 -8.97 -8.67
N ALA A 319 -28.04 -7.78 -8.33
CA ALA A 319 -27.43 -6.55 -8.82
C ALA A 319 -25.93 -6.59 -8.51
N ASP A 320 -25.10 -6.00 -9.36
CA ASP A 320 -23.65 -6.01 -9.19
C ASP A 320 -23.23 -5.07 -8.03
N ILE A 321 -23.64 -5.41 -6.80
CA ILE A 321 -23.27 -4.73 -5.56
C ILE A 321 -21.79 -4.97 -5.33
N ASP A 322 -20.99 -3.92 -5.45
CA ASP A 322 -19.54 -3.95 -5.25
C ASP A 322 -19.13 -2.86 -4.25
N PRO A 323 -18.37 -3.17 -3.20
CA PRO A 323 -18.00 -2.18 -2.18
C PRO A 323 -17.15 -1.01 -2.70
N TYR A 324 -16.29 -1.24 -3.70
CA TYR A 324 -15.45 -0.18 -4.29
C TYR A 324 -16.27 0.71 -5.23
N SER A 325 -17.18 0.12 -6.01
CA SER A 325 -18.14 0.86 -6.82
C SER A 325 -19.05 1.73 -5.95
N LEU A 326 -19.62 1.16 -4.88
CA LEU A 326 -20.46 1.90 -3.94
C LEU A 326 -19.68 3.03 -3.25
N MET A 327 -18.46 2.76 -2.78
CA MET A 327 -17.58 3.80 -2.24
C MET A 327 -17.40 4.91 -3.27
N PHE A 328 -17.03 4.55 -4.50
CA PHE A 328 -16.70 5.51 -5.54
C PHE A 328 -17.89 6.40 -5.93
N ASP A 329 -19.10 5.84 -6.00
CA ASP A 329 -20.32 6.61 -6.29
C ASP A 329 -20.59 7.67 -5.20
N GLU A 330 -20.39 7.32 -3.93
CA GLU A 330 -20.49 8.27 -2.81
C GLU A 330 -19.42 9.38 -2.92
N LEU A 331 -18.19 9.02 -3.30
CA LEU A 331 -17.12 10.01 -3.52
C LEU A 331 -17.51 10.97 -4.65
N ILE A 332 -17.88 10.44 -5.83
CA ILE A 332 -18.20 11.26 -7.00
C ILE A 332 -19.40 12.16 -6.72
N THR A 333 -20.41 11.68 -5.99
CA THR A 333 -21.56 12.50 -5.56
C THR A 333 -21.08 13.69 -4.74
N HIS A 334 -20.32 13.45 -3.67
CA HIS A 334 -19.80 14.52 -2.81
C HIS A 334 -18.96 15.56 -3.58
N TYR A 335 -17.97 15.11 -4.37
CA TYR A 335 -17.09 16.05 -5.08
C TYR A 335 -17.81 16.81 -6.20
N SER A 336 -18.88 16.23 -6.77
CA SER A 336 -19.72 16.91 -7.78
C SER A 336 -20.55 18.02 -7.16
N GLU A 337 -21.17 17.77 -5.99
CA GLU A 337 -21.94 18.77 -5.25
C GLU A 337 -21.09 20.00 -4.84
N HIS A 338 -19.78 19.78 -4.65
CA HIS A 338 -18.82 20.84 -4.30
C HIS A 338 -18.07 21.43 -5.51
N GLY A 339 -18.43 21.07 -6.75
CA GLY A 339 -17.84 21.63 -7.97
C GLY A 339 -16.35 21.32 -8.19
N GLN A 340 -15.83 20.22 -7.63
CA GLN A 340 -14.39 19.89 -7.65
C GLN A 340 -13.99 19.05 -8.87
N ALA A 341 -14.15 19.60 -10.08
CA ALA A 341 -13.98 18.86 -11.35
C ALA A 341 -12.57 18.24 -11.54
N GLU A 342 -11.50 18.93 -11.14
CA GLU A 342 -10.13 18.40 -11.22
C GLU A 342 -9.93 17.17 -10.31
N ASP A 343 -10.49 17.24 -9.10
CA ASP A 343 -10.37 16.20 -8.10
C ASP A 343 -11.20 14.96 -8.53
N ILE A 344 -12.37 15.16 -9.16
CA ILE A 344 -13.15 14.11 -9.82
C ILE A 344 -12.33 13.41 -10.92
N ALA A 345 -11.60 14.16 -11.75
CA ALA A 345 -10.78 13.57 -12.81
C ALA A 345 -9.68 12.66 -12.23
N VAL A 346 -9.01 13.10 -11.15
CA VAL A 346 -8.01 12.28 -10.45
C VAL A 346 -8.64 11.02 -9.86
N LEU A 347 -9.82 11.11 -9.23
CA LEU A 347 -10.52 9.95 -8.68
C LEU A 347 -10.87 8.92 -9.77
N ARG A 348 -11.35 9.36 -10.93
CA ARG A 348 -11.68 8.49 -12.08
C ARG A 348 -10.44 7.77 -12.63
N GLU A 349 -9.35 8.52 -12.84
CA GLU A 349 -8.06 7.97 -13.27
C GLU A 349 -7.53 6.95 -12.26
N CYS A 350 -7.54 7.28 -10.97
CA CYS A 350 -7.09 6.38 -9.89
C CYS A 350 -7.94 5.11 -9.80
N LEU A 351 -9.27 5.21 -9.89
CA LEU A 351 -10.14 4.02 -9.89
C LEU A 351 -9.81 3.12 -11.07
N TYR A 352 -9.73 3.70 -12.29
CA TYR A 352 -9.48 2.92 -13.50
C TYR A 352 -8.13 2.19 -13.44
N LEU A 353 -7.07 2.92 -13.12
CA LEU A 353 -5.72 2.37 -12.99
C LEU A 353 -5.64 1.33 -11.86
N LYS A 354 -6.30 1.57 -10.72
CA LYS A 354 -6.32 0.60 -9.60
C LYS A 354 -7.06 -0.70 -9.95
N CYS A 355 -8.11 -0.63 -10.76
CA CYS A 355 -8.89 -1.81 -11.15
C CYS A 355 -8.18 -2.69 -12.18
N GLY A 356 -7.24 -2.12 -12.96
CA GLY A 356 -6.46 -2.83 -13.96
C GLY A 356 -7.34 -3.56 -15.00
N CYS A 357 -8.46 -2.95 -15.41
CA CYS A 357 -9.41 -3.57 -16.33
C CYS A 357 -9.22 -3.02 -17.74
N ALA A 358 -8.49 -3.74 -18.60
CA ALA A 358 -8.15 -3.29 -19.94
C ALA A 358 -9.36 -3.28 -20.90
N LEU A 359 -10.13 -2.18 -20.93
CA LEU A 359 -11.34 -2.04 -21.73
C LEU A 359 -11.08 -1.83 -23.22
N SER A 360 -9.90 -1.33 -23.61
CA SER A 360 -9.50 -1.13 -25.00
C SER A 360 -9.24 -2.44 -25.74
N GLN A 361 -8.91 -3.51 -25.02
CA GLN A 361 -8.73 -4.85 -25.58
C GLN A 361 -10.09 -5.51 -25.80
N PRO A 362 -10.35 -6.08 -26.99
CA PRO A 362 -11.58 -6.85 -27.21
C PRO A 362 -11.58 -8.12 -26.35
N LEU A 363 -12.77 -8.61 -26.04
CA LEU A 363 -12.93 -9.96 -25.48
C LEU A 363 -12.57 -10.99 -26.56
N MET A 364 -12.07 -12.15 -26.15
CA MET A 364 -11.89 -13.26 -27.09
C MET A 364 -13.24 -13.73 -27.64
N GLU A 365 -13.22 -14.39 -28.80
CA GLU A 365 -14.39 -15.05 -29.37
C GLU A 365 -14.94 -16.04 -28.32
N ASP A 366 -16.24 -15.96 -28.01
CA ASP A 366 -16.96 -16.66 -26.93
C ASP A 366 -16.74 -16.23 -25.47
N GLU A 367 -15.84 -15.27 -25.19
CA GLU A 367 -15.65 -14.77 -23.83
C GLU A 367 -16.78 -13.79 -23.42
N LYS A 368 -17.40 -14.03 -22.27
CA LYS A 368 -18.39 -13.11 -21.69
C LYS A 368 -17.71 -12.11 -20.75
N PRO A 369 -18.12 -10.82 -20.75
CA PRO A 369 -17.58 -9.84 -19.83
C PRO A 369 -17.88 -10.23 -18.37
N ASN A 370 -16.82 -10.44 -17.59
CA ASN A 370 -16.93 -10.61 -16.16
C ASN A 370 -17.50 -9.33 -15.49
N PHE A 371 -17.89 -9.44 -14.21
CA PHE A 371 -18.54 -8.33 -13.49
C PHE A 371 -17.70 -7.05 -13.46
N LYS A 372 -16.37 -7.17 -13.26
CA LYS A 372 -15.46 -6.03 -13.23
C LYS A 372 -15.51 -5.28 -14.55
N ARG A 373 -15.38 -6.00 -15.67
CA ARG A 373 -15.43 -5.39 -17.02
C ARG A 373 -16.77 -4.68 -17.25
N ARG A 374 -17.89 -5.25 -16.81
CA ARG A 374 -19.21 -4.61 -16.93
C ARG A 374 -19.31 -3.31 -16.14
N ILE A 375 -18.91 -3.31 -14.87
CA ILE A 375 -18.93 -2.12 -14.01
C ILE A 375 -18.01 -1.03 -14.59
N MET A 376 -16.75 -1.39 -14.90
CA MET A 376 -15.78 -0.43 -15.43
C MET A 376 -16.20 0.13 -16.80
N ALA A 377 -16.79 -0.69 -17.67
CA ALA A 377 -17.32 -0.22 -18.95
C ALA A 377 -18.52 0.74 -18.78
N SER A 378 -19.37 0.50 -17.77
CA SER A 378 -20.44 1.42 -17.41
C SER A 378 -19.89 2.79 -17.00
N TYR A 379 -18.88 2.80 -16.12
CA TYR A 379 -18.21 4.03 -15.69
C TYR A 379 -17.52 4.76 -16.84
N ALA A 380 -16.71 4.06 -17.65
CA ALA A 380 -16.02 4.67 -18.78
C ALA A 380 -17.02 5.34 -19.76
N ARG A 381 -18.18 4.71 -19.99
CA ARG A 381 -19.25 5.29 -20.81
C ARG A 381 -19.83 6.55 -20.17
N GLN A 382 -20.13 6.52 -18.87
CA GLN A 382 -20.65 7.68 -18.13
C GLN A 382 -19.67 8.85 -18.12
N TRP A 383 -18.36 8.57 -18.06
CA TRP A 383 -17.32 9.60 -18.10
C TRP A 383 -17.04 10.16 -19.50
N GLY A 384 -17.63 9.56 -20.55
CA GLY A 384 -17.40 9.95 -21.94
C GLY A 384 -16.04 9.54 -22.49
N TRP A 385 -15.39 8.53 -21.89
CA TRP A 385 -14.07 8.08 -22.34
C TRP A 385 -14.16 7.32 -23.66
N ASN A 386 -13.38 7.77 -24.65
CA ASN A 386 -13.32 7.14 -25.97
C ASN A 386 -12.21 6.07 -26.05
N ARG A 387 -12.16 5.35 -27.18
CA ARG A 387 -11.17 4.28 -27.42
C ARG A 387 -9.72 4.77 -27.27
N LYS A 388 -9.38 6.00 -27.67
CA LYS A 388 -8.02 6.54 -27.55
C LYS A 388 -7.64 6.72 -26.07
N GLN A 389 -8.54 7.25 -25.25
CA GLN A 389 -8.31 7.41 -23.81
C GLN A 389 -8.17 6.05 -23.10
N LEU A 390 -9.05 5.10 -23.40
CA LEU A 390 -8.96 3.75 -22.85
C LEU A 390 -7.65 3.06 -23.26
N SER A 391 -7.30 3.14 -24.55
CA SER A 391 -6.03 2.60 -25.05
C SER A 391 -4.83 3.26 -24.39
N HIS A 392 -4.90 4.56 -24.08
CA HIS A 392 -3.83 5.24 -23.36
C HIS A 392 -3.69 4.71 -21.92
N PHE A 393 -4.77 4.65 -21.15
CA PHE A 393 -4.72 4.15 -19.76
C PHE A 393 -4.37 2.66 -19.64
N ASP A 394 -4.82 1.84 -20.59
CA ASP A 394 -4.52 0.40 -20.62
C ASP A 394 -3.06 0.11 -20.96
N ASN A 395 -2.34 1.07 -21.56
CA ASN A 395 -0.94 0.96 -21.94
C ASN A 395 -0.04 1.87 -21.09
N GLN A 396 -0.28 1.92 -19.78
CA GLN A 396 0.52 2.73 -18.84
C GLN A 396 2.04 2.44 -18.89
N GLN A 397 2.43 1.23 -19.29
CA GLN A 397 3.81 0.81 -19.50
C GLN A 397 4.50 1.55 -20.66
N GLU A 398 3.74 2.12 -21.59
CA GLU A 398 4.24 2.91 -22.73
C GLU A 398 4.27 4.41 -22.46
N TRP A 399 3.72 4.87 -21.32
CA TRP A 399 3.71 6.29 -20.97
C TRP A 399 5.13 6.83 -20.85
N ASN A 400 5.32 8.04 -21.39
CA ASN A 400 6.59 8.72 -21.23
C ASN A 400 6.78 9.19 -19.76
N PHE A 401 8.03 9.53 -19.42
CA PHE A 401 8.38 9.94 -18.06
C PHE A 401 7.56 11.15 -17.58
N SER A 402 7.37 12.14 -18.45
CA SER A 402 6.63 13.37 -18.13
C SER A 402 5.18 13.09 -17.75
N GLU A 403 4.47 12.27 -18.51
CA GLU A 403 3.09 11.85 -18.23
C GLU A 403 2.96 11.19 -16.86
N ARG A 404 3.85 10.23 -16.55
CA ARG A 404 3.86 9.52 -15.27
C ARG A 404 4.08 10.47 -14.09
N VAL A 405 5.04 11.39 -14.21
CA VAL A 405 5.33 12.39 -13.17
C VAL A 405 4.18 13.38 -13.00
N GLN A 406 3.52 13.80 -14.09
CA GLN A 406 2.37 14.69 -14.03
C GLN A 406 1.19 14.06 -13.29
N LEU A 407 0.85 12.80 -13.60
CA LEU A 407 -0.19 12.10 -12.86
C LEU A 407 0.20 11.94 -11.38
N SER A 408 1.44 11.54 -11.11
CA SER A 408 1.93 11.40 -9.73
C SER A 408 1.81 12.72 -8.94
N ARG A 409 2.18 13.85 -9.55
CA ARG A 409 2.02 15.18 -8.95
C ARG A 409 0.56 15.52 -8.66
N ARG A 410 -0.36 15.22 -9.58
CA ARG A 410 -1.82 15.43 -9.39
C ARG A 410 -2.36 14.59 -8.22
N ILE A 411 -1.96 13.32 -8.15
CA ILE A 411 -2.33 12.40 -7.06
C ILE A 411 -1.86 12.90 -5.70
N HIS A 412 -0.57 13.18 -5.54
CA HIS A 412 -0.04 13.64 -4.26
C HIS A 412 -0.55 15.04 -3.89
N ARG A 413 -0.86 15.89 -4.87
CA ARG A 413 -1.54 17.17 -4.63
C ARG A 413 -2.94 16.93 -4.07
N PHE A 414 -3.71 16.02 -4.65
CA PHE A 414 -5.05 15.65 -4.16
C PHE A 414 -4.97 15.13 -2.72
N LEU A 415 -4.07 14.20 -2.43
CA LEU A 415 -3.86 13.65 -1.08
C LEU A 415 -3.55 14.74 -0.04
N LEU A 416 -2.64 15.67 -0.38
CA LEU A 416 -2.30 16.79 0.50
C LEU A 416 -3.46 17.79 0.67
N LYS A 417 -4.28 18.02 -0.36
CA LYS A 417 -5.50 18.84 -0.23
C LYS A 417 -6.47 18.19 0.78
N CYS A 418 -6.76 16.90 0.62
CA CYS A 418 -7.64 16.16 1.52
C CYS A 418 -7.14 16.19 2.96
N TYR A 419 -5.86 15.89 3.18
CA TYR A 419 -5.24 15.95 4.50
C TYR A 419 -5.36 17.34 5.15
N ARG A 420 -5.11 18.42 4.40
CA ARG A 420 -5.25 19.79 4.94
C ARG A 420 -6.70 20.11 5.31
N ARG A 421 -7.68 19.67 4.50
CA ARG A 421 -9.11 19.84 4.81
C ARG A 421 -9.48 19.08 6.08
N ILE A 422 -9.13 17.80 6.16
CA ILE A 422 -9.34 16.96 7.35
C ILE A 422 -8.69 17.58 8.58
N SER A 423 -7.41 17.96 8.50
CA SER A 423 -6.67 18.57 9.60
C SER A 423 -7.26 19.90 10.06
N LYS A 424 -7.83 20.70 9.15
CA LYS A 424 -8.47 21.98 9.48
C LYS A 424 -9.78 21.79 10.24
N GLU A 425 -10.62 20.86 9.82
CA GLU A 425 -11.89 20.58 10.50
C GLU A 425 -11.67 19.89 11.87
N LEU A 426 -10.60 19.11 11.99
CA LEU A 426 -10.26 18.39 13.21
C LEU A 426 -9.45 19.20 14.24
N SER A 427 -9.01 20.43 13.93
CA SER A 427 -8.22 21.24 14.89
C SER A 427 -8.97 21.55 16.20
N HIS A 428 -10.28 21.31 16.23
CA HIS A 428 -11.15 21.48 17.40
C HIS A 428 -11.46 20.16 18.14
N HIS A 429 -10.96 19.01 17.66
CA HIS A 429 -11.25 17.68 18.21
C HIS A 429 -10.03 17.10 18.94
N GLN A 430 -10.25 16.47 20.09
CA GLN A 430 -9.22 15.72 20.81
C GLN A 430 -8.87 14.45 20.02
N GLN A 431 -7.61 14.29 19.63
CA GLN A 431 -7.15 13.20 18.77
C GLN A 431 -6.78 11.95 19.59
N VAL A 432 -7.14 10.75 19.11
CA VAL A 432 -6.93 9.46 19.80
C VAL A 432 -5.69 8.73 19.24
N MET A 433 -4.55 9.43 19.16
CA MET A 433 -3.30 8.82 18.69
C MET A 433 -2.17 9.02 19.70
N ASP A 434 -1.38 7.97 19.92
CA ASP A 434 -0.19 8.02 20.76
C ASP A 434 0.83 9.05 20.23
N GLU A 435 1.46 9.80 21.12
CA GLU A 435 2.38 10.90 20.76
C GLU A 435 3.59 10.42 19.97
N LYS A 436 4.09 9.20 20.27
CA LYS A 436 5.24 8.63 19.56
C LYS A 436 4.83 8.24 18.13
N ASP A 437 3.63 7.71 17.96
CA ASP A 437 3.08 7.40 16.63
C ASP A 437 2.87 8.65 15.78
N MET A 438 2.32 9.70 16.40
CA MET A 438 2.19 11.01 15.77
C MET A 438 3.54 11.56 15.31
N THR A 439 4.57 11.44 16.17
CA THR A 439 5.92 11.91 15.88
C THR A 439 6.55 11.16 14.71
N VAL A 440 6.47 9.82 14.72
CA VAL A 440 7.06 8.97 13.67
C VAL A 440 6.39 9.25 12.32
N LEU A 441 5.07 9.25 12.29
CA LEU A 441 4.33 9.49 11.05
C LEU A 441 4.51 10.93 10.56
N GLY A 442 4.47 11.92 11.46
CA GLY A 442 4.71 13.32 11.13
C GLY A 442 6.10 13.56 10.54
N ARG A 443 7.14 12.92 11.10
CA ARG A 443 8.50 13.00 10.57
C ARG A 443 8.63 12.33 9.21
N ARG A 444 8.01 11.17 8.97
CA ARG A 444 7.96 10.56 7.62
C ARG A 444 7.29 11.47 6.59
N LEU A 445 6.16 12.09 6.95
CA LEU A 445 5.49 13.05 6.08
C LEU A 445 6.35 14.27 5.81
N SER A 446 7.04 14.80 6.82
CA SER A 446 7.99 15.91 6.65
C SER A 446 9.14 15.53 5.72
N THR A 447 9.78 14.37 5.95
CA THR A 447 10.83 13.80 5.10
C THR A 447 10.36 13.71 3.64
N TYR A 448 9.15 13.22 3.38
CA TYR A 448 8.70 13.00 2.01
C TYR A 448 8.11 14.25 1.31
N TYR A 449 7.40 15.11 2.05
CA TYR A 449 6.62 16.21 1.45
C TYR A 449 7.18 17.61 1.70
N ALA A 450 7.96 17.83 2.77
CA ALA A 450 8.43 19.17 3.13
C ALA A 450 9.58 19.62 2.23
N LYS A 451 9.50 20.88 1.78
CA LYS A 451 10.60 21.57 1.10
C LYS A 451 11.49 22.20 2.17
N LYS A 452 12.79 21.91 2.10
CA LYS A 452 13.83 22.52 2.94
C LYS A 452 14.91 23.07 2.01
N ALA A 453 15.64 24.10 2.45
CA ALA A 453 16.81 24.58 1.70
C ALA A 453 17.81 23.42 1.51
N ASP A 454 18.42 23.36 0.33
CA ASP A 454 19.47 22.39 -0.04
C ASP A 454 19.07 20.90 0.00
N LYS A 455 17.83 20.59 0.38
CA LYS A 455 17.31 19.22 0.41
C LYS A 455 17.01 18.72 -1.00
N ILE A 456 17.50 17.54 -1.32
CA ILE A 456 17.14 16.81 -2.54
C ILE A 456 15.69 16.36 -2.41
N GLU A 457 14.81 16.90 -3.26
CA GLU A 457 13.37 16.60 -3.20
C GLU A 457 13.10 15.15 -3.61
N PHE A 458 12.30 14.43 -2.80
CA PHE A 458 11.79 13.13 -3.17
C PHE A 458 10.90 13.22 -4.41
N LEU A 459 11.17 12.36 -5.39
CA LEU A 459 10.22 12.11 -6.45
C LEU A 459 8.98 11.43 -5.86
N ARG A 460 7.84 12.11 -5.97
CA ARG A 460 6.55 11.57 -5.54
C ARG A 460 6.05 10.61 -6.60
N ARG A 461 6.18 9.31 -6.37
CA ARG A 461 5.96 8.27 -7.38
C ARG A 461 4.55 7.70 -7.25
N ALA A 462 3.80 7.69 -8.36
CA ALA A 462 2.59 6.88 -8.46
C ALA A 462 2.86 5.42 -8.89
N PHE A 463 4.09 5.13 -9.32
CA PHE A 463 4.47 3.88 -9.98
C PHE A 463 5.81 3.35 -9.42
N ASP A 464 5.83 2.11 -8.95
CA ASP A 464 6.92 1.54 -8.16
C ASP A 464 8.18 1.16 -8.96
N GLU A 465 8.04 0.60 -10.17
CA GLU A 465 9.20 0.16 -10.97
C GLU A 465 9.35 0.92 -12.30
N SER A 466 8.30 1.62 -12.75
CA SER A 466 8.26 2.08 -14.14
C SER A 466 9.07 3.34 -14.44
N LEU A 467 9.68 4.02 -13.46
CA LEU A 467 10.47 5.24 -13.73
C LEU A 467 11.97 4.99 -13.94
N TYR A 468 12.41 3.74 -13.81
CA TYR A 468 13.79 3.36 -14.05
C TYR A 468 14.17 3.48 -15.53
N CYS A 469 15.39 3.96 -15.79
CA CYS A 469 15.92 4.18 -17.14
C CYS A 469 17.26 3.45 -17.30
N GLU A 470 17.29 2.36 -18.07
CA GLU A 470 18.54 1.64 -18.41
C GLU A 470 19.57 2.53 -19.14
N LYS A 471 19.09 3.56 -19.85
CA LYS A 471 19.91 4.52 -20.58
C LYS A 471 19.39 5.93 -20.29
N VAL A 472 20.30 6.85 -19.99
CA VAL A 472 19.99 8.27 -19.81
C VAL A 472 21.03 9.10 -20.54
N THR A 473 20.58 10.15 -21.22
CA THR A 473 21.46 11.15 -21.83
C THR A 473 21.42 12.43 -20.99
N ILE A 474 22.59 12.88 -20.55
CA ILE A 474 22.77 14.14 -19.83
C ILE A 474 23.23 15.19 -20.84
N ALA A 475 22.60 16.37 -20.84
CA ALA A 475 23.00 17.48 -21.68
C ALA A 475 23.17 18.74 -20.84
N MET A 476 24.21 19.51 -21.15
CA MET A 476 24.43 20.84 -20.59
C MET A 476 24.11 21.90 -21.65
N ARG A 477 23.37 22.93 -21.24
CA ARG A 477 23.16 24.15 -22.02
C ARG A 477 23.58 25.35 -21.18
N GLN A 478 24.40 26.23 -21.74
CA GLN A 478 24.62 27.56 -21.19
C GLN A 478 23.49 28.49 -21.61
N LEU A 479 22.89 29.15 -20.63
CA LEU A 479 21.92 30.23 -20.84
C LEU A 479 22.65 31.53 -21.22
N LYS A 480 21.91 32.49 -21.77
CA LYS A 480 22.45 33.79 -22.20
C LYS A 480 23.07 34.61 -21.07
N ASN A 481 22.67 34.37 -19.82
CA ASN A 481 23.21 34.99 -18.62
C ASN A 481 24.49 34.30 -18.10
N GLY A 482 24.97 33.25 -18.78
CA GLY A 482 26.15 32.47 -18.39
C GLY A 482 25.86 31.34 -17.40
N GLU A 483 24.61 31.18 -16.94
CA GLU A 483 24.24 30.07 -16.06
C GLU A 483 24.16 28.76 -16.83
N GLU A 484 24.62 27.68 -16.22
CA GLU A 484 24.49 26.34 -16.76
C GLU A 484 23.16 25.69 -16.36
N VAL A 485 22.56 24.99 -17.31
CA VAL A 485 21.41 24.13 -17.05
C VAL A 485 21.74 22.72 -17.52
N TRP A 486 21.81 21.82 -16.55
CA TRP A 486 22.03 20.40 -16.75
C TRP A 486 20.67 19.70 -16.83
N SER A 487 20.43 18.93 -17.89
CA SER A 487 19.17 18.21 -18.11
C SER A 487 19.42 16.73 -18.34
N ALA A 488 18.55 15.88 -17.78
CA ALA A 488 18.54 14.44 -18.02
C ALA A 488 17.37 14.05 -18.93
N TYR A 489 17.63 13.16 -19.88
CA TYR A 489 16.63 12.63 -20.81
C TYR A 489 16.66 11.10 -20.80
N ALA A 490 15.49 10.49 -20.88
CA ALA A 490 15.36 9.04 -20.99
C ALA A 490 15.87 8.54 -22.36
N GLY A 491 16.64 7.46 -22.34
CA GLY A 491 17.20 6.83 -23.53
C GLY A 491 18.53 7.42 -24.00
N ASP A 492 19.02 6.87 -25.11
CA ASP A 492 20.17 7.37 -25.86
C ASP A 492 19.67 8.35 -26.92
N LEU A 493 19.89 9.64 -26.69
CA LEU A 493 19.52 10.71 -27.62
C LEU A 493 20.68 11.13 -28.53
N LEU A 494 21.91 10.68 -28.26
CA LEU A 494 23.09 10.97 -29.08
C LEU A 494 23.04 10.24 -30.43
N SER A 495 22.42 9.06 -30.45
CA SER A 495 22.19 8.27 -31.66
C SER A 495 21.09 8.81 -32.59
N LYS A 496 20.28 9.76 -32.12
CA LYS A 496 19.24 10.45 -32.90
C LYS A 496 19.82 11.75 -33.48
N SER A 497 19.25 12.25 -34.57
CA SER A 497 19.79 13.31 -35.46
C SER A 497 20.00 14.72 -34.84
N GLY A 498 20.50 14.84 -33.62
CA GLY A 498 20.69 16.09 -32.88
C GLY A 498 19.42 16.76 -32.36
N ILE A 499 18.24 16.16 -32.59
CA ILE A 499 16.95 16.67 -32.10
C ILE A 499 16.65 16.00 -30.77
N ILE A 500 16.82 16.76 -29.68
CA ILE A 500 16.40 16.33 -28.34
C ILE A 500 14.87 16.35 -28.29
N ASP A 501 14.27 15.17 -28.14
CA ASP A 501 12.84 15.03 -27.90
C ASP A 501 12.53 15.43 -26.44
N GLU A 502 12.02 16.64 -26.24
CA GLU A 502 11.66 17.19 -24.92
C GLU A 502 10.60 16.33 -24.19
N SER A 503 9.85 15.45 -24.89
CA SER A 503 8.94 14.50 -24.23
C SER A 503 9.68 13.45 -23.39
N GLN A 504 10.97 13.20 -23.68
CA GLN A 504 11.83 12.29 -22.95
C GLN A 504 12.54 12.95 -21.76
N LYS A 505 12.33 14.26 -21.54
CA LYS A 505 12.99 14.99 -20.45
C LYS A 505 12.54 14.45 -19.10
N ILE A 506 13.52 14.08 -18.29
CA ILE A 506 13.34 13.56 -16.94
C ILE A 506 13.26 14.74 -15.97
N THR A 507 14.34 15.51 -15.89
CA THR A 507 14.45 16.68 -15.02
C THR A 507 15.57 17.62 -15.50
N GLN A 508 15.75 18.73 -14.80
CA GLN A 508 16.90 19.61 -14.94
C GLN A 508 17.36 20.14 -13.59
N ALA A 509 18.63 20.51 -13.49
CA ALA A 509 19.25 21.12 -12.32
C ALA A 509 20.31 22.16 -12.75
N SER A 510 20.76 22.99 -11.80
CA SER A 510 21.81 23.98 -12.03
C SER A 510 23.22 23.39 -12.07
N SER A 511 23.42 22.15 -11.60
CA SER A 511 24.72 21.46 -11.66
C SER A 511 24.56 19.99 -11.99
N ALA A 512 25.61 19.42 -12.59
CA ALA A 512 25.70 17.98 -12.88
C ALA A 512 25.57 17.13 -11.61
N ILE A 513 26.20 17.57 -10.50
CA ILE A 513 26.11 16.87 -9.21
C ILE A 513 24.66 16.82 -8.73
N ALA A 514 23.97 17.96 -8.68
CA ALA A 514 22.57 18.02 -8.25
C ALA A 514 21.66 17.13 -9.10
N LEU A 515 21.89 17.12 -10.43
CA LEU A 515 21.16 16.28 -11.36
C LEU A 515 21.37 14.79 -11.06
N MET A 516 22.63 14.36 -10.91
CA MET A 516 22.98 12.97 -10.67
C MET A 516 22.50 12.47 -9.31
N VAL A 517 22.68 13.27 -8.25
CA VAL A 517 22.19 12.96 -6.89
C VAL A 517 20.68 12.76 -6.91
N TRP A 518 19.94 13.64 -7.58
CA TRP A 518 18.48 13.51 -7.67
C TRP A 518 18.05 12.29 -8.49
N CYS A 519 18.73 11.98 -9.60
CA CYS A 519 18.40 10.82 -10.41
C CYS A 519 18.62 9.49 -9.66
N VAL A 520 19.71 9.40 -8.89
CA VAL A 520 19.98 8.23 -8.03
C VAL A 520 18.98 8.16 -6.88
N SER A 521 18.80 9.25 -6.12
CA SER A 521 17.90 9.26 -4.95
C SER A 521 16.44 8.99 -5.33
N SER A 522 16.04 9.35 -6.56
CA SER A 522 14.71 9.09 -7.12
C SER A 522 14.54 7.70 -7.73
N LYS A 523 15.59 6.85 -7.71
CA LYS A 523 15.65 5.52 -8.35
C LYS A 523 15.37 5.55 -9.86
N ILE A 524 15.84 6.59 -10.54
CA ILE A 524 15.71 6.73 -12.00
C ILE A 524 16.88 6.02 -12.68
N ILE A 525 18.07 6.13 -12.10
CA ILE A 525 19.30 5.46 -12.56
C ILE A 525 19.97 4.74 -11.39
N ASP A 526 20.76 3.73 -11.72
CA ASP A 526 21.60 2.97 -10.81
C ASP A 526 22.91 2.53 -11.50
N THR A 527 23.71 1.68 -10.86
CA THR A 527 24.97 1.15 -11.44
C THR A 527 24.80 0.28 -12.69
N HIS A 528 23.56 -0.15 -13.02
CA HIS A 528 23.27 -0.88 -14.25
C HIS A 528 22.87 0.05 -15.40
N SER A 529 22.59 1.32 -15.10
CA SER A 529 22.24 2.33 -16.10
C SER A 529 23.47 2.80 -16.88
N LYS A 530 23.30 3.08 -18.17
CA LYS A 530 24.29 3.76 -19.00
C LYS A 530 23.99 5.25 -19.04
N VAL A 531 24.92 6.05 -18.53
CA VAL A 531 24.83 7.51 -18.54
C VAL A 531 25.71 8.04 -19.66
N TYR A 532 25.05 8.59 -20.68
CA TYR A 532 25.68 9.26 -21.81
C TYR A 532 25.79 10.76 -21.55
N LEU A 533 26.83 11.40 -22.08
CA LEU A 533 26.96 12.85 -22.07
C LEU A 533 26.86 13.43 -23.48
N ASP A 534 25.92 14.34 -23.70
CA ASP A 534 25.93 15.22 -24.86
C ASP A 534 27.07 16.22 -24.70
N TYR A 535 28.15 15.96 -25.43
CA TYR A 535 29.40 16.72 -25.38
C TYR A 535 29.20 18.13 -25.95
N ASN A 536 28.66 19.01 -25.11
CA ASN A 536 28.76 20.45 -25.26
C ASN A 536 29.93 20.99 -24.43
N TYR A 537 30.35 22.22 -24.72
CA TYR A 537 31.42 22.95 -24.02
C TYR A 537 31.32 22.79 -22.50
N GLY A 538 32.22 22.03 -21.84
CA GLY A 538 32.21 21.87 -20.39
C GLY A 538 33.34 20.96 -19.88
N GLU A 539 33.68 21.08 -18.60
CA GLU A 539 34.81 20.38 -17.96
C GLU A 539 34.45 19.01 -17.38
N VAL A 540 33.15 18.71 -17.29
CA VAL A 540 32.65 17.42 -16.81
C VAL A 540 32.67 16.43 -17.97
N SER A 541 33.28 15.26 -17.75
CA SER A 541 33.29 14.17 -18.73
C SER A 541 32.25 13.09 -18.40
N GLU A 542 31.93 12.26 -19.39
CA GLU A 542 31.08 11.08 -19.20
C GLU A 542 31.65 10.13 -18.13
N LEU A 543 32.99 10.00 -18.04
CA LEU A 543 33.66 9.19 -17.03
C LEU A 543 33.37 9.72 -15.61
N ASP A 544 33.40 11.05 -15.42
CA ASP A 544 33.15 11.68 -14.12
C ASP A 544 31.72 11.42 -13.64
N LEU A 545 30.74 11.50 -14.55
CA LEU A 545 29.35 11.19 -14.25
C LEU A 545 29.16 9.73 -13.85
N ASN A 546 29.82 8.81 -14.55
CA ASN A 546 29.72 7.37 -14.27
C ASN A 546 30.46 6.97 -12.98
N ASP A 547 31.59 7.61 -12.64
CA ASP A 547 32.26 7.38 -11.36
C ASP A 547 31.44 7.98 -10.20
N LEU A 548 30.89 9.18 -10.36
CA LEU A 548 29.96 9.77 -9.39
C LEU A 548 28.75 8.85 -9.17
N LEU A 549 28.14 8.31 -10.24
CA LEU A 549 27.01 7.38 -10.17
C LEU A 549 27.32 6.16 -9.28
N LYS A 550 28.50 5.54 -9.44
CA LYS A 550 28.92 4.39 -8.62
C LYS A 550 29.01 4.75 -7.15
N HIS A 551 29.60 5.90 -6.83
CA HIS A 551 29.74 6.35 -5.45
C HIS A 551 28.40 6.72 -4.82
N LEU A 552 27.53 7.42 -5.56
CA LEU A 552 26.19 7.75 -5.10
C LEU A 552 25.38 6.47 -4.82
N CYS A 553 25.36 5.50 -5.74
CA CYS A 553 24.62 4.26 -5.52
C CYS A 553 25.13 3.45 -4.32
N LYS A 554 26.45 3.47 -4.07
CA LYS A 554 27.06 2.70 -2.99
C LYS A 554 26.90 3.36 -1.62
N TYR A 555 27.10 4.68 -1.53
CA TYR A 555 27.20 5.39 -0.25
C TYR A 555 25.97 6.25 0.07
N PHE A 556 25.19 6.64 -0.94
CA PHE A 556 23.96 7.42 -0.83
C PHE A 556 22.80 6.74 -1.57
N PRO A 557 22.49 5.46 -1.24
CA PRO A 557 21.45 4.73 -1.94
C PRO A 557 20.07 5.38 -1.73
N PRO A 558 19.13 5.13 -2.66
CA PRO A 558 17.77 5.65 -2.56
C PRO A 558 17.07 5.19 -1.27
N VAL A 559 16.41 6.13 -0.59
CA VAL A 559 15.71 5.86 0.68
C VAL A 559 14.24 5.51 0.46
N LYS A 560 13.79 4.40 1.05
CA LYS A 560 12.36 4.06 1.17
C LYS A 560 11.81 4.60 2.48
N VAL A 561 11.14 5.76 2.43
CA VAL A 561 10.65 6.48 3.62
C VAL A 561 9.71 5.65 4.49
N SER A 562 8.85 4.83 3.88
CA SER A 562 7.94 3.91 4.62
C SER A 562 8.69 2.82 5.41
N ALA A 563 9.91 2.46 4.99
CA ALA A 563 10.75 1.47 5.65
C ALA A 563 11.74 2.06 6.67
N LEU A 564 11.68 3.37 6.95
CA LEU A 564 12.58 4.00 7.91
C LEU A 564 12.38 3.43 9.32
N PRO A 565 13.47 3.11 10.05
CA PRO A 565 13.38 2.57 11.40
C PRO A 565 12.67 3.53 12.34
N ARG A 566 11.69 3.00 13.09
CA ARG A 566 10.90 3.78 14.06
C ARG A 566 11.79 4.51 15.07
N ASN A 567 12.84 3.85 15.57
CA ASN A 567 13.74 4.44 16.57
C ASN A 567 14.49 5.67 16.03
N ASN A 568 14.89 5.65 14.75
CA ASN A 568 15.54 6.81 14.12
C ASN A 568 14.56 7.99 14.04
N LEU A 569 13.31 7.72 13.73
CA LEU A 569 12.25 8.72 13.64
C LEU A 569 11.75 9.18 15.01
N LEU A 570 12.10 8.52 16.11
CA LEU A 570 11.80 9.00 17.47
C LEU A 570 12.96 9.83 18.03
N ALA A 571 14.20 9.46 17.71
CA ALA A 571 15.38 10.22 18.07
C ALA A 571 15.48 11.56 17.31
N PRO A 572 16.23 12.55 17.83
CA PRO A 572 16.63 13.73 17.07
C PRO A 572 17.30 13.36 15.74
N GLU A 573 17.13 14.23 14.74
CA GLU A 573 17.81 14.10 13.47
C GLU A 573 19.33 14.18 13.69
N ARG A 574 20.08 13.37 12.94
CA ARG A 574 21.55 13.39 12.94
C ARG A 574 22.09 13.06 11.57
N ILE A 575 23.31 13.49 11.27
CA ILE A 575 24.00 13.09 10.04
C ILE A 575 24.44 11.62 10.16
N THR A 576 24.28 10.88 9.07
CA THR A 576 24.60 9.44 8.98
C THR A 576 25.68 9.13 7.95
N ALA A 577 25.93 10.03 7.00
CA ALA A 577 27.03 9.96 6.04
C ALA A 577 27.27 11.35 5.44
N CYS A 578 28.51 11.65 5.09
CA CYS A 578 28.94 12.90 4.44
C CYS A 578 29.86 12.58 3.24
N PHE A 579 29.73 13.31 2.13
CA PHE A 579 30.52 13.11 0.93
C PHE A 579 30.87 14.44 0.29
N ALA A 580 32.15 14.79 0.32
CA ALA A 580 32.71 15.95 -0.35
C ALA A 580 33.14 15.58 -1.78
N ILE A 581 32.69 16.36 -2.74
CA ILE A 581 33.07 16.29 -4.14
C ILE A 581 33.81 17.58 -4.45
N VAL A 582 35.09 17.46 -4.76
CA VAL A 582 35.98 18.60 -4.93
C VAL A 582 36.33 18.76 -6.40
N ASN A 583 36.25 20.00 -6.91
CA ASN A 583 36.70 20.39 -8.24
C ASN A 583 35.97 19.66 -9.41
N PHE A 584 34.71 19.26 -9.22
CA PHE A 584 33.96 18.50 -10.22
C PHE A 584 33.76 19.25 -11.55
N PRO A 585 33.21 20.48 -11.56
CA PRO A 585 33.04 21.26 -12.79
C PRO A 585 34.27 22.12 -13.14
N THR A 586 35.45 21.81 -12.61
CA THR A 586 36.65 22.67 -12.76
C THR A 586 37.63 22.15 -13.81
N LEU A 587 38.38 23.06 -14.42
CA LEU A 587 39.45 22.76 -15.36
C LEU A 587 40.50 21.84 -14.73
N ARG A 588 40.74 20.68 -15.34
CA ARG A 588 41.66 19.63 -14.83
C ARG A 588 43.13 20.06 -14.66
N GLN A 589 43.51 21.19 -15.25
CA GLN A 589 44.85 21.76 -15.17
C GLN A 589 45.09 22.54 -13.88
N LYS A 590 44.03 23.00 -13.22
CA LYS A 590 44.13 23.76 -11.97
C LYS A 590 44.50 22.83 -10.83
N ALA A 591 45.37 23.32 -9.95
CA ALA A 591 46.01 22.52 -8.91
C ALA A 591 45.58 22.90 -7.49
N THR A 592 44.57 23.77 -7.37
CA THR A 592 44.04 24.31 -6.11
C THR A 592 42.58 23.93 -5.94
N VAL A 593 42.09 23.91 -4.70
CA VAL A 593 40.67 23.70 -4.41
C VAL A 593 39.88 24.96 -4.81
N GLU A 594 38.99 24.83 -5.80
CA GLU A 594 38.15 25.94 -6.29
C GLU A 594 36.66 25.72 -6.09
N ASP A 595 36.22 24.46 -6.16
CA ASP A 595 34.81 24.10 -5.98
C ASP A 595 34.71 22.94 -5.01
N VAL A 596 33.78 23.05 -4.06
CA VAL A 596 33.47 22.00 -3.09
C VAL A 596 31.96 21.86 -3.03
N SER A 597 31.48 20.66 -3.31
CA SER A 597 30.07 20.28 -3.14
C SER A 597 29.98 19.17 -2.10
N VAL A 598 29.15 19.35 -1.08
CA VAL A 598 29.00 18.40 0.03
C VAL A 598 27.60 17.82 0.02
N ILE A 599 27.53 16.49 -0.04
CA ILE A 599 26.31 15.71 0.11
C ILE A 599 26.29 15.10 1.50
N TYR A 600 25.17 15.18 2.22
CA TYR A 600 25.01 14.45 3.47
C TYR A 600 23.60 13.87 3.61
N SER A 601 23.51 12.75 4.32
CA SER A 601 22.24 12.07 4.60
C SER A 601 21.94 12.03 6.09
N THR A 602 20.67 12.12 6.46
CA THR A 602 20.23 12.16 7.86
C THR A 602 19.59 10.85 8.33
N SER A 603 19.51 10.65 9.65
CA SER A 603 18.83 9.50 10.27
C SER A 603 17.33 9.43 9.94
N TRP A 604 16.72 10.56 9.55
CA TRP A 604 15.34 10.65 9.08
C TRP A 604 15.21 10.37 7.58
N GLY A 605 16.30 10.00 6.91
CA GLY A 605 16.31 9.59 5.51
C GLY A 605 16.34 10.73 4.50
N GLU A 606 16.63 11.96 4.93
CA GLU A 606 16.78 13.10 4.01
C GLU A 606 18.21 13.17 3.45
N THR A 607 18.35 13.67 2.22
CA THR A 607 19.65 13.95 1.59
C THR A 607 19.71 15.43 1.23
N PHE A 608 20.84 16.06 1.53
CA PHE A 608 21.11 17.46 1.25
C PHE A 608 22.33 17.60 0.35
N LEU A 609 22.35 18.64 -0.48
CA LEU A 609 23.49 19.02 -1.31
C LEU A 609 23.75 20.52 -1.11
N LYS A 610 24.93 20.84 -0.60
CA LYS A 610 25.41 22.21 -0.41
C LYS A 610 26.67 22.44 -1.21
N SER A 611 26.94 23.69 -1.57
CA SER A 611 28.15 24.09 -2.29
C SER A 611 28.86 25.20 -1.50
N GLY A 612 30.19 25.16 -1.47
CA GLY A 612 31.04 26.09 -0.72
C GLY A 612 32.08 25.35 0.13
N SER A 613 33.27 25.95 0.28
CA SER A 613 34.35 25.41 1.12
C SER A 613 34.00 25.47 2.61
N GLU A 614 33.24 26.47 3.02
CA GLU A 614 32.79 26.71 4.40
C GLU A 614 31.75 25.69 4.90
N VAL A 615 31.16 24.90 3.99
CA VAL A 615 30.07 23.98 4.33
C VAL A 615 30.51 22.98 5.39
N LEU A 616 31.72 22.43 5.29
CA LEU A 616 32.21 21.44 6.26
C LEU A 616 32.44 22.05 7.64
N ASP A 617 32.87 23.32 7.71
CA ASP A 617 32.98 24.04 8.98
C ASP A 617 31.61 24.22 9.63
N THR A 618 30.57 24.52 8.83
CA THR A 618 29.20 24.65 9.36
C THR A 618 28.62 23.32 9.85
N LEU A 619 29.04 22.19 9.27
CA LEU A 619 28.57 20.85 9.64
C LEU A 619 29.46 20.18 10.70
N TRP A 620 30.59 20.80 11.06
CA TRP A 620 31.61 20.20 11.91
C TRP A 620 31.04 19.63 13.21
N TYR A 621 30.25 20.41 13.95
CA TYR A 621 29.64 19.98 15.21
C TYR A 621 28.71 18.78 15.01
N ASP A 622 27.87 18.84 13.97
CA ASP A 622 26.91 17.76 13.64
C ASP A 622 27.59 16.48 13.12
N LEU A 623 28.84 16.57 12.66
CA LEU A 623 29.65 15.43 12.23
C LEU A 623 30.47 14.84 13.38
N GLN A 624 30.86 15.63 14.38
CA GLN A 624 31.67 15.17 15.52
C GLN A 624 30.85 14.69 16.72
N GLU A 625 29.79 15.39 17.08
CA GLU A 625 29.03 15.17 18.32
C GLU A 625 27.91 14.13 18.14
N VAL A 626 28.14 13.16 17.26
CA VAL A 626 27.18 12.12 16.90
C VAL A 626 27.81 10.74 17.09
N SER A 627 27.11 9.85 17.80
CA SER A 627 27.58 8.47 18.04
C SER A 627 26.63 7.42 17.45
N PRO A 628 27.06 6.55 16.51
CA PRO A 628 28.42 6.50 15.96
C PRO A 628 28.70 7.68 15.03
N ALA A 629 29.99 8.02 14.90
CA ALA A 629 30.44 9.06 13.98
C ALA A 629 30.08 8.69 12.52
N PRO A 630 29.52 9.62 11.73
CA PRO A 630 29.17 9.36 10.35
C PRO A 630 30.44 9.17 9.50
N PRO A 631 30.47 8.17 8.59
CA PRO A 631 31.55 8.08 7.61
C PRO A 631 31.57 9.33 6.72
N CYS A 632 32.76 9.88 6.52
CA CYS A 632 33.01 11.00 5.63
C CYS A 632 33.81 10.49 4.41
N TYR A 633 33.36 10.83 3.21
CA TYR A 633 33.98 10.44 1.95
C TYR A 633 34.45 11.68 1.18
N VAL A 634 35.49 11.51 0.36
CA VAL A 634 35.96 12.56 -0.55
C VAL A 634 36.25 11.99 -1.93
N MET A 635 35.85 12.72 -2.98
CA MET A 635 36.19 12.41 -4.36
C MET A 635 36.73 13.67 -5.05
N VAL A 636 37.80 13.48 -5.81
CA VAL A 636 38.32 14.45 -6.78
C VAL A 636 38.28 13.75 -8.15
N PRO A 637 37.70 14.35 -9.20
CA PRO A 637 37.73 13.78 -10.55
C PRO A 637 39.13 13.38 -11.00
N ARG A 638 39.21 12.37 -11.86
CA ARG A 638 40.50 11.90 -12.38
C ARG A 638 41.18 13.00 -13.20
N GLY A 639 42.46 13.20 -12.95
CA GLY A 639 43.26 14.21 -13.64
C GLY A 639 44.67 14.33 -13.07
N ASN A 640 45.53 15.04 -13.79
CA ASN A 640 46.95 15.14 -13.45
C ASN A 640 47.21 15.82 -12.09
N GLN A 641 46.28 16.64 -11.61
CA GLN A 641 46.38 17.36 -10.33
C GLN A 641 45.61 16.69 -9.17
N GLN A 642 45.00 15.53 -9.39
CA GLN A 642 44.08 14.89 -8.43
C GLN A 642 44.70 14.71 -7.03
N ALA A 643 45.92 14.16 -6.96
CA ALA A 643 46.61 13.93 -5.69
C ALA A 643 46.95 15.22 -4.93
N ARG A 644 47.27 16.29 -5.66
CA ARG A 644 47.60 17.60 -5.06
C ARG A 644 46.35 18.29 -4.50
N ILE A 645 45.28 18.33 -5.28
CA ILE A 645 43.98 18.88 -4.85
C ILE A 645 43.47 18.12 -3.62
N LEU A 646 43.57 16.79 -3.64
CA LEU A 646 43.18 15.95 -2.53
C LEU A 646 44.01 16.25 -1.27
N GLY A 647 45.33 16.39 -1.39
CA GLY A 647 46.21 16.76 -0.27
C GLY A 647 45.83 18.12 0.32
N GLU A 648 45.69 19.14 -0.51
CA GLU A 648 45.26 20.49 -0.08
C GLU A 648 43.91 20.47 0.63
N PHE A 649 42.94 19.73 0.10
CA PHE A 649 41.62 19.59 0.72
C PHE A 649 41.68 18.89 2.09
N LEU A 650 42.45 17.80 2.21
CA LEU A 650 42.57 17.04 3.46
C LEU A 650 43.33 17.82 4.54
N GLU A 651 44.35 18.61 4.17
CA GLU A 651 45.07 19.47 5.12
C GLU A 651 44.20 20.62 5.65
N ALA A 652 43.26 21.10 4.84
CA ALA A 652 42.36 22.19 5.22
C ALA A 652 41.21 21.77 6.15
N HIS A 653 40.94 20.47 6.31
CA HIS A 653 39.78 19.98 7.09
C HIS A 653 40.20 18.90 8.08
N GLU A 654 39.86 19.08 9.36
CA GLU A 654 40.21 18.15 10.45
C GLU A 654 39.33 16.87 10.52
N LEU A 655 38.55 16.59 9.46
CA LEU A 655 37.68 15.40 9.37
C LEU A 655 38.45 14.22 8.77
N ASN A 656 38.16 13.00 9.26
CA ASN A 656 38.74 11.79 8.69
C ASN A 656 37.93 11.33 7.45
N PHE A 657 38.49 11.54 6.26
CA PHE A 657 37.85 11.17 5.00
C PHE A 657 38.37 9.85 4.42
N THR A 658 37.44 9.02 3.95
CA THR A 658 37.75 7.91 3.05
C THR A 658 37.76 8.40 1.60
N VAL A 659 38.90 8.27 0.94
CA VAL A 659 39.09 8.70 -0.46
C VAL A 659 38.43 7.71 -1.43
N LEU A 660 37.66 8.24 -2.38
CA LEU A 660 37.00 7.52 -3.45
C LEU A 660 37.66 7.85 -4.80
N TYR A 661 38.00 6.83 -5.60
CA TYR A 661 38.79 6.92 -6.85
C TYR A 661 38.03 6.43 -8.10
#